data_AF-A0A969U5G7-F1
#
_entry.id   AF-A0A969U5G7-F1
#
_cell.length_a   1.000
_cell.length_b   1.000
_cell.length_c   1.000
_cell.angle_alpha   90.00
_cell.angle_beta   90.00
_cell.angle_gamma   90.00
#
_symmetry.space_group_name_H-M   'P 1'
#
loop_
_entity.id
_entity.type
_entity.pdbx_description
1 polymer ?
#
loop_
_entity_poly.entity_id
_entity_poly.type
_entity_poly.pdbx_seq_one_letter_code
_entity_poly.pdbx_strand_id
1 'polypeptide(L)'
;MAEIRGTIQADSLSGTPEDDLIFGFTGNDTIAGNLGFDSIFGGKDSDSIDGNAGRDSLFGDLASDTVSGGEDNDFAFGGRGSDVISGNAGNDVLSGDRDADILAGQDGADVFVLTRYAAADPFLTSGGASLGNADTIADFTPGIDLIGLAGGLNFSDLNILEAGGDTVIQDRVTGEFLAILRGVRQSSIGPANFTNNINSIVPNSPPPPLTSAYALTPDNRIVGFSLANPQNVISDLPVTGLQTGESLLGIDYRPANGILYGLSSSNRLYSINPKTGEASQVGSGQFAVSLTPGAVGFDFNPTVDRIRFVNQAGQNGRLNPDTGGLVDFDTLAAGIQLDRNLVYATGDSLRDSFASRNFGSSPAGVGAGYVNNFAGATSTTLFVIDSNADVLVRQDPPNNGVLNTIGPLGVDATNILGFDIRSIGGREVAVAALEVGGISGLYNINLSTGQATFAGRIADGRQINGLALPLPTAYALTVRNGADRIVGFNESAPRNLLSDAAVTGLQPGESLLGIDFRPANGLLYGLGSSNRLYAIDPVTGAASQVGSGQFAVPLTPGAVGFDFNPTVDRIRFVNEAGQNGRINPDTGALVDFDTLTGGIQLDRNLVYAAGDSLRDSFASQNFNNPPAGVAAGYVNNFAGATSTTLFVIDSNADVLVRQDPPNNGVLNTIGSLGVDGSAILGFDIRSSGGNETALAAIDVGGVSSLYRINLTTGQAAIVGQIGDGRAIKGLALTLI
;
A
#
# COMPACT_ATOMS: atom_id res chain seq x y z
N MET A 1 14.84 0.98 14.74
CA MET A 1 14.34 1.08 13.35
C MET A 1 13.81 2.45 13.09
N ALA A 2 14.72 3.42 12.90
CA ALA A 2 14.39 4.69 12.27
C ALA A 2 14.36 4.47 10.75
N GLU A 3 13.59 5.32 10.05
CA GLU A 3 13.65 5.38 8.59
C GLU A 3 14.23 6.74 8.20
N ILE A 4 15.34 6.73 7.49
CA ILE A 4 16.11 7.91 7.11
C ILE A 4 16.04 8.03 5.60
N ARG A 5 15.66 9.22 5.11
CA ARG A 5 15.43 9.44 3.69
C ARG A 5 16.15 10.69 3.23
N GLY A 6 16.97 10.53 2.20
CA GLY A 6 17.53 11.60 1.39
C GLY A 6 16.46 12.31 0.56
N THR A 7 16.94 13.12 -0.35
CA THR A 7 16.19 14.05 -1.17
C THR A 7 16.34 13.66 -2.64
N ILE A 8 16.39 14.65 -3.53
CA ILE A 8 16.74 14.42 -4.95
C ILE A 8 18.10 15.04 -5.31
N GLN A 9 18.85 15.46 -4.28
CA GLN A 9 20.15 16.09 -4.37
C GLN A 9 21.13 15.27 -3.51
N ALA A 10 22.43 15.49 -3.69
CA ALA A 10 23.43 14.86 -2.85
C ALA A 10 23.23 15.19 -1.36
N ASP A 11 23.10 14.15 -0.55
CA ASP A 11 22.82 14.21 0.88
C ASP A 11 23.96 13.60 1.71
N SER A 12 24.02 13.99 2.99
CA SER A 12 24.84 13.33 4.00
C SER A 12 23.91 12.78 5.07
N LEU A 13 23.72 11.46 5.04
CA LEU A 13 22.77 10.73 5.88
C LEU A 13 23.56 9.96 6.95
N SER A 14 23.02 9.95 8.16
CA SER A 14 23.61 9.24 9.31
C SER A 14 22.49 8.56 10.08
N GLY A 15 22.63 7.25 10.24
CA GLY A 15 21.83 6.40 11.11
C GLY A 15 21.91 6.79 12.57
N THR A 16 21.07 6.17 13.38
CA THR A 16 21.09 6.24 14.83
C THR A 16 21.92 5.07 15.39
N PRO A 17 22.06 4.95 16.72
CA PRO A 17 22.65 3.75 17.32
C PRO A 17 21.74 2.51 17.35
N GLU A 18 20.58 2.55 16.71
CA GLU A 18 19.63 1.44 16.62
C GLU A 18 19.51 0.97 15.16
N ASP A 19 18.98 -0.23 14.91
CA ASP A 19 18.65 -0.71 13.56
C ASP A 19 17.96 0.37 12.73
N ASP A 20 18.28 0.54 11.47
CA ASP A 20 17.73 1.60 10.61
C ASP A 20 17.32 1.13 9.21
N LEU A 21 16.53 1.96 8.54
CA LEU A 21 16.18 1.84 7.14
C LEU A 21 16.50 3.15 6.42
N ILE A 22 17.58 3.19 5.65
CA ILE A 22 18.10 4.40 5.05
C ILE A 22 17.93 4.36 3.52
N PHE A 23 17.40 5.42 2.93
CA PHE A 23 17.24 5.58 1.47
C PHE A 23 17.91 6.88 1.00
N GLY A 24 18.88 6.83 0.10
CA GLY A 24 19.48 8.02 -0.54
C GLY A 24 18.59 8.64 -1.62
N PHE A 25 17.99 7.78 -2.46
CA PHE A 25 17.16 8.10 -3.63
C PHE A 25 17.95 8.55 -4.87
N THR A 26 18.12 9.85 -5.09
CA THR A 26 18.81 10.39 -6.27
C THR A 26 19.69 11.54 -5.83
N GLY A 27 20.82 11.76 -6.50
CA GLY A 27 21.92 12.53 -5.92
C GLY A 27 23.05 11.59 -5.52
N ASN A 28 24.27 12.14 -5.42
CA ASN A 28 25.43 11.38 -4.99
C ASN A 28 25.54 11.49 -3.47
N ASP A 29 25.02 10.50 -2.76
CA ASP A 29 24.80 10.53 -1.33
C ASP A 29 25.99 9.95 -0.55
N THR A 30 26.15 10.39 0.69
CA THR A 30 27.07 9.80 1.66
C THR A 30 26.26 9.32 2.85
N ILE A 31 26.22 8.01 3.07
CA ILE A 31 25.33 7.36 4.03
C ILE A 31 26.15 6.54 5.03
N ALA A 32 25.94 6.78 6.32
CA ALA A 32 26.50 5.99 7.41
C ALA A 32 25.38 5.31 8.22
N GLY A 33 25.42 3.99 8.44
CA GLY A 33 24.47 3.24 9.28
C GLY A 33 24.68 3.46 10.78
N ASN A 34 25.95 3.55 11.20
CA ASN A 34 26.40 3.66 12.60
C ASN A 34 26.33 2.35 13.38
N LEU A 35 25.47 2.23 14.39
CA LEU A 35 25.35 0.99 15.17
C LEU A 35 23.95 0.44 14.91
N GLY A 36 23.80 -0.87 14.73
CA GLY A 36 22.47 -1.46 14.58
C GLY A 36 22.44 -2.62 13.62
N PHE A 37 21.26 -3.08 13.25
CA PHE A 37 21.06 -3.90 12.06
C PHE A 37 20.36 -3.06 10.98
N ASP A 38 21.15 -2.47 10.10
CA ASP A 38 20.68 -1.44 9.18
C ASP A 38 20.34 -2.02 7.80
N SER A 39 19.44 -1.34 7.11
CA SER A 39 19.11 -1.59 5.71
C SER A 39 19.28 -0.30 4.94
N ILE A 40 20.31 -0.22 4.10
CA ILE A 40 20.72 1.01 3.43
C ILE A 40 20.60 0.86 1.91
N PHE A 41 19.90 1.78 1.27
CA PHE A 41 19.70 1.86 -0.18
C PHE A 41 20.29 3.17 -0.69
N GLY A 42 21.31 3.12 -1.53
CA GLY A 42 21.94 4.29 -2.17
C GLY A 42 20.93 4.96 -3.10
N GLY A 43 20.59 4.28 -4.18
CA GLY A 43 19.52 4.70 -5.07
C GLY A 43 19.98 4.77 -6.51
N LYS A 44 19.90 5.96 -7.13
CA LYS A 44 20.04 6.06 -8.60
C LYS A 44 21.44 6.47 -9.08
N ASP A 45 22.08 7.36 -8.34
CA ASP A 45 23.31 8.02 -8.76
C ASP A 45 24.47 7.52 -7.87
N SER A 46 25.70 7.98 -8.09
CA SER A 46 26.88 7.38 -7.44
C SER A 46 26.98 7.71 -5.96
N ASP A 47 26.78 6.71 -5.11
CA ASP A 47 26.66 6.84 -3.66
C ASP A 47 27.87 6.28 -2.90
N SER A 48 28.04 6.74 -1.66
CA SER A 48 29.03 6.24 -0.70
C SER A 48 28.31 5.75 0.54
N ILE A 49 28.29 4.44 0.76
CA ILE A 49 27.55 3.76 1.84
C ILE A 49 28.54 3.10 2.81
N ASP A 50 28.35 3.31 4.10
CA ASP A 50 29.13 2.67 5.17
C ASP A 50 28.19 2.15 6.27
N GLY A 51 28.01 0.82 6.37
CA GLY A 51 27.16 0.18 7.39
C GLY A 51 27.62 0.51 8.81
N ASN A 52 28.95 0.57 9.01
CA ASN A 52 29.61 0.69 10.30
C ASN A 52 29.42 -0.59 11.13
N ALA A 53 29.05 -0.53 12.42
CA ALA A 53 29.07 -1.72 13.26
C ALA A 53 27.68 -2.35 13.35
N GLY A 54 27.57 -3.61 12.96
CA GLY A 54 26.28 -4.25 12.87
C GLY A 54 26.22 -5.31 11.80
N ARG A 55 25.10 -6.02 11.72
CA ARG A 55 24.84 -6.94 10.60
C ARG A 55 23.88 -6.27 9.64
N ASP A 56 24.44 -5.59 8.68
CA ASP A 56 23.74 -4.66 7.81
C ASP A 56 23.39 -5.30 6.47
N SER A 57 22.42 -4.69 5.78
CA SER A 57 22.01 -4.99 4.42
C SER A 57 22.17 -3.74 3.57
N LEU A 58 23.19 -3.71 2.72
CA LEU A 58 23.62 -2.55 1.98
C LEU A 58 23.36 -2.76 0.47
N PHE A 59 22.72 -1.78 -0.17
CA PHE A 59 22.35 -1.82 -1.57
C PHE A 59 22.83 -0.52 -2.24
N GLY A 60 23.75 -0.60 -3.21
CA GLY A 60 24.16 0.53 -4.05
C GLY A 60 23.04 0.97 -5.00
N ASP A 61 22.33 -0.03 -5.55
CA ASP A 61 21.23 0.07 -6.51
C ASP A 61 21.68 0.39 -7.96
N LEU A 62 21.74 1.65 -8.38
CA LEU A 62 22.12 2.04 -9.75
C LEU A 62 23.26 3.04 -9.73
N ALA A 63 24.01 3.08 -10.84
CA ALA A 63 25.25 3.83 -11.01
C ALA A 63 26.41 3.21 -10.24
N SER A 64 27.56 3.89 -10.21
CA SER A 64 28.79 3.34 -9.65
C SER A 64 28.95 3.77 -8.20
N ASP A 65 28.84 2.83 -7.29
CA ASP A 65 28.75 3.06 -5.85
C ASP A 65 30.01 2.62 -5.12
N THR A 66 30.21 3.15 -3.91
CA THR A 66 31.21 2.67 -2.95
C THR A 66 30.48 2.20 -1.70
N VAL A 67 30.56 0.91 -1.40
CA VAL A 67 29.84 0.27 -0.29
C VAL A 67 30.83 -0.39 0.67
N SER A 68 30.70 -0.10 1.97
CA SER A 68 31.48 -0.65 3.07
C SER A 68 30.55 -1.30 4.08
N GLY A 69 30.72 -2.60 4.35
CA GLY A 69 30.00 -3.35 5.39
C GLY A 69 30.31 -2.78 6.77
N GLY A 70 31.52 -3.05 7.25
CA GLY A 70 32.07 -2.43 8.45
C GLY A 70 32.52 -3.46 9.47
N GLU A 71 31.98 -3.42 10.69
CA GLU A 71 32.20 -4.48 11.69
C GLU A 71 30.99 -5.40 11.71
N ASP A 72 31.22 -6.69 12.00
CA ASP A 72 30.22 -7.78 12.01
C ASP A 72 29.84 -8.28 10.60
N ASN A 73 28.93 -9.24 10.52
CA ASN A 73 28.67 -10.00 9.30
C ASN A 73 27.59 -9.32 8.44
N ASP A 74 27.98 -8.81 7.28
CA ASP A 74 27.16 -7.97 6.43
C ASP A 74 26.70 -8.66 5.14
N PHE A 75 25.66 -8.07 4.54
CA PHE A 75 25.26 -8.31 3.16
C PHE A 75 25.41 -7.03 2.36
N ALA A 76 26.19 -7.07 1.27
CA ALA A 76 26.37 -5.92 0.39
C ALA A 76 26.12 -6.28 -1.08
N PHE A 77 25.29 -5.49 -1.73
CA PHE A 77 24.86 -5.66 -3.12
C PHE A 77 25.07 -4.35 -3.89
N GLY A 78 25.95 -4.36 -4.91
CA GLY A 78 26.27 -3.19 -5.73
C GLY A 78 25.08 -2.78 -6.59
N GLY A 79 24.67 -3.67 -7.49
CA GLY A 79 23.53 -3.45 -8.37
C GLY A 79 23.99 -3.19 -9.80
N ARG A 80 23.58 -2.07 -10.41
CA ARG A 80 24.00 -1.73 -11.77
C ARG A 80 25.03 -0.63 -11.77
N GLY A 81 26.27 -0.95 -12.09
CA GLY A 81 27.32 0.03 -12.32
C GLY A 81 28.69 -0.59 -12.07
N SER A 82 29.74 0.23 -12.07
CA SER A 82 31.05 -0.27 -11.67
C SER A 82 31.27 0.03 -10.20
N ASP A 83 30.90 -0.91 -9.34
CA ASP A 83 30.84 -0.71 -7.90
C ASP A 83 32.14 -1.11 -7.21
N VAL A 84 32.39 -0.50 -6.06
CA VAL A 84 33.49 -0.85 -5.15
C VAL A 84 32.89 -1.27 -3.83
N ILE A 85 32.94 -2.57 -3.53
CA ILE A 85 32.31 -3.15 -2.34
C ILE A 85 33.38 -3.76 -1.44
N SER A 86 33.31 -3.43 -0.15
CA SER A 86 34.19 -3.93 0.89
C SER A 86 33.37 -4.51 2.04
N GLY A 87 33.61 -5.77 2.41
CA GLY A 87 33.02 -6.39 3.60
C GLY A 87 33.61 -5.80 4.90
N ASN A 88 34.94 -5.71 4.95
CA ASN A 88 35.74 -5.30 6.10
C ASN A 88 35.85 -6.41 7.16
N ALA A 89 35.35 -6.23 8.38
CA ALA A 89 35.59 -7.16 9.47
C ALA A 89 34.33 -7.97 9.75
N GLY A 90 34.30 -9.25 9.38
CA GLY A 90 33.09 -10.03 9.47
C GLY A 90 33.12 -11.21 8.52
N ASN A 91 32.13 -12.09 8.59
CA ASN A 91 31.92 -13.08 7.54
C ASN A 91 30.82 -12.56 6.62
N ASP A 92 31.22 -11.96 5.51
CA ASP A 92 30.34 -11.13 4.69
C ASP A 92 29.85 -11.85 3.44
N VAL A 93 28.75 -11.35 2.86
CA VAL A 93 28.23 -11.80 1.58
C VAL A 93 28.18 -10.62 0.61
N LEU A 94 29.02 -10.68 -0.42
CA LEU A 94 29.25 -9.57 -1.34
C LEU A 94 28.83 -9.95 -2.76
N SER A 95 28.10 -9.06 -3.42
CA SER A 95 27.68 -9.21 -4.82
C SER A 95 27.77 -7.88 -5.55
N GLY A 96 28.57 -7.82 -6.61
CA GLY A 96 28.56 -6.67 -7.52
C GLY A 96 27.28 -6.55 -8.37
N ASP A 97 26.68 -7.71 -8.69
CA ASP A 97 25.52 -7.88 -9.58
C ASP A 97 25.83 -7.66 -11.06
N ARG A 98 25.80 -6.45 -11.62
CA ARG A 98 25.96 -6.23 -13.07
C ARG A 98 27.04 -5.21 -13.33
N ASP A 99 27.70 -5.38 -14.48
CA ASP A 99 28.81 -4.57 -14.96
C ASP A 99 30.12 -4.95 -14.24
N ALA A 100 31.11 -4.06 -14.16
CA ALA A 100 32.47 -4.44 -13.76
C ALA A 100 32.79 -3.94 -12.36
N ASP A 101 32.71 -4.84 -11.38
CA ASP A 101 32.82 -4.50 -9.96
C ASP A 101 34.18 -4.82 -9.35
N ILE A 102 34.49 -4.21 -8.21
CA ILE A 102 35.63 -4.53 -7.35
C ILE A 102 35.09 -4.95 -5.99
N LEU A 103 35.34 -6.20 -5.61
CA LEU A 103 34.89 -6.78 -4.35
C LEU A 103 36.10 -7.13 -3.47
N ALA A 104 36.07 -6.73 -2.21
CA ALA A 104 37.06 -7.10 -1.20
C ALA A 104 36.35 -7.60 0.06
N GLY A 105 36.66 -8.82 0.49
CA GLY A 105 36.09 -9.38 1.73
C GLY A 105 36.78 -8.80 2.96
N GLN A 106 38.11 -8.74 2.89
CA GLN A 106 39.04 -8.41 3.98
C GLN A 106 39.11 -9.48 5.09
N ASP A 107 38.72 -9.13 6.32
CA ASP A 107 38.93 -9.95 7.51
C ASP A 107 37.72 -10.84 7.77
N GLY A 108 37.84 -12.14 7.51
CA GLY A 108 36.82 -13.11 7.89
C GLY A 108 36.73 -14.25 6.91
N ALA A 109 35.58 -14.92 6.87
CA ALA A 109 35.28 -15.99 5.93
C ALA A 109 34.11 -15.57 5.05
N ASP A 110 34.45 -15.01 3.88
CA ASP A 110 33.51 -14.27 3.05
C ASP A 110 32.95 -15.09 1.91
N VAL A 111 31.82 -14.63 1.37
CA VAL A 111 31.17 -15.23 0.21
C VAL A 111 31.00 -14.18 -0.90
N PHE A 112 31.70 -14.38 -2.01
CA PHE A 112 31.55 -13.57 -3.21
C PHE A 112 30.56 -14.23 -4.16
N VAL A 113 29.41 -13.60 -4.39
CA VAL A 113 28.31 -14.18 -5.17
C VAL A 113 28.45 -13.85 -6.65
N LEU A 114 28.46 -14.89 -7.48
CA LEU A 114 28.46 -14.81 -8.94
C LEU A 114 27.14 -15.37 -9.47
N THR A 115 26.54 -14.67 -10.43
CA THR A 115 25.17 -14.97 -10.89
C THR A 115 25.14 -15.21 -12.39
N ARG A 116 24.34 -16.20 -12.84
CA ARG A 116 23.88 -16.33 -14.23
C ARG A 116 22.44 -15.83 -14.32
N TYR A 117 22.15 -14.98 -15.29
CA TYR A 117 20.81 -14.48 -15.54
C TYR A 117 20.07 -15.31 -16.61
N ALA A 118 18.76 -15.13 -16.72
CA ALA A 118 17.97 -15.81 -17.74
C ALA A 118 18.38 -15.36 -19.14
N ALA A 119 18.31 -16.25 -20.15
CA ALA A 119 18.76 -15.96 -21.51
C ALA A 119 18.03 -14.82 -22.25
N ALA A 120 16.94 -14.30 -21.68
CA ALA A 120 16.22 -13.13 -22.19
C ALA A 120 16.71 -11.80 -21.57
N ASP A 121 17.56 -11.85 -20.54
CA ASP A 121 18.21 -10.67 -19.97
C ASP A 121 19.35 -10.22 -20.90
N PRO A 122 19.50 -8.91 -21.16
CA PRO A 122 20.62 -8.39 -21.95
C PRO A 122 22.01 -8.65 -21.35
N PHE A 123 22.10 -9.03 -20.07
CA PHE A 123 23.32 -9.50 -19.39
C PHE A 123 23.13 -10.98 -19.06
N LEU A 124 24.06 -11.87 -19.41
CA LEU A 124 23.90 -13.30 -19.14
C LEU A 124 24.60 -13.74 -17.84
N THR A 125 25.56 -12.96 -17.35
CA THR A 125 26.29 -13.21 -16.10
C THR A 125 26.52 -11.92 -15.31
N SER A 126 26.98 -12.03 -14.05
CA SER A 126 27.28 -10.86 -13.22
C SER A 126 28.33 -9.93 -13.83
N GLY A 127 29.41 -10.51 -14.38
CA GLY A 127 30.39 -9.74 -15.14
C GLY A 127 29.91 -9.40 -16.57
N GLY A 128 30.29 -10.22 -17.56
CA GLY A 128 29.78 -10.06 -18.93
C GLY A 128 30.67 -10.59 -20.06
N ALA A 129 30.38 -10.15 -21.29
CA ALA A 129 30.90 -10.74 -22.52
C ALA A 129 32.42 -10.63 -22.74
N SER A 130 33.12 -9.72 -22.04
CA SER A 130 34.57 -9.55 -22.16
C SER A 130 35.27 -9.64 -20.82
N LEU A 131 36.57 -9.96 -20.82
CA LEU A 131 37.36 -10.03 -19.59
C LEU A 131 37.38 -8.70 -18.82
N GLY A 132 37.23 -7.56 -19.50
CA GLY A 132 37.13 -6.25 -18.86
C GLY A 132 35.79 -5.98 -18.18
N ASN A 133 34.78 -6.83 -18.41
CA ASN A 133 33.51 -6.81 -17.71
C ASN A 133 33.48 -7.78 -16.53
N ALA A 134 34.52 -8.58 -16.31
CA ALA A 134 34.54 -9.53 -15.20
C ALA A 134 34.75 -8.80 -13.87
N ASP A 135 34.02 -9.22 -12.84
CA ASP A 135 34.19 -8.72 -11.47
C ASP A 135 35.62 -8.98 -11.00
N THR A 136 36.20 -8.05 -10.26
CA THR A 136 37.52 -8.21 -9.65
C THR A 136 37.35 -8.52 -8.17
N ILE A 137 37.66 -9.75 -7.77
CA ILE A 137 37.74 -10.11 -6.35
C ILE A 137 39.19 -9.89 -5.91
N ALA A 138 39.40 -8.92 -5.02
CA ALA A 138 40.71 -8.33 -4.75
C ALA A 138 41.60 -9.16 -3.81
N ASP A 139 41.02 -9.91 -2.88
CA ASP A 139 41.71 -10.50 -1.73
C ASP A 139 41.25 -11.92 -1.35
N PHE A 140 40.59 -12.64 -2.28
CA PHE A 140 40.10 -14.00 -2.06
C PHE A 140 41.16 -14.93 -1.45
N THR A 141 40.84 -15.53 -0.30
CA THR A 141 41.70 -16.44 0.46
C THR A 141 41.18 -17.89 0.36
N PRO A 142 41.82 -18.75 -0.45
CA PRO A 142 41.35 -20.12 -0.64
C PRO A 142 41.31 -20.93 0.66
N GLY A 143 40.14 -21.52 0.95
CA GLY A 143 39.92 -22.36 2.13
C GLY A 143 39.43 -21.59 3.36
N ILE A 144 39.37 -20.27 3.26
CA ILE A 144 38.65 -19.39 4.20
C ILE A 144 37.40 -18.87 3.48
N ASP A 145 37.59 -18.21 2.34
CA ASP A 145 36.50 -17.64 1.55
C ASP A 145 35.87 -18.65 0.59
N LEU A 146 34.66 -18.32 0.17
CA LEU A 146 33.87 -19.08 -0.79
C LEU A 146 33.36 -18.19 -1.94
N ILE A 147 33.11 -18.84 -3.07
CA ILE A 147 32.42 -18.25 -4.20
C ILE A 147 30.99 -18.82 -4.22
N GLY A 148 30.02 -17.93 -4.03
CA GLY A 148 28.59 -18.25 -4.14
C GLY A 148 28.18 -18.39 -5.60
N LEU A 149 27.55 -19.51 -5.96
CA LEU A 149 27.00 -19.74 -7.30
C LEU A 149 25.47 -19.61 -7.29
N ALA A 150 24.99 -18.49 -7.84
CA ALA A 150 23.57 -18.13 -7.95
C ALA A 150 23.04 -18.30 -9.39
N GLY A 151 21.73 -18.10 -9.59
CA GLY A 151 21.14 -18.12 -10.94
C GLY A 151 21.18 -19.49 -11.64
N GLY A 152 21.27 -20.57 -10.87
CA GLY A 152 21.40 -21.94 -11.40
C GLY A 152 22.80 -22.29 -11.88
N LEU A 153 23.82 -21.46 -11.62
CA LEU A 153 25.22 -21.85 -11.80
C LEU A 153 25.57 -23.02 -10.88
N ASN A 154 26.30 -23.99 -11.42
CA ASN A 154 26.95 -25.03 -10.64
C ASN A 154 28.44 -25.04 -10.94
N PHE A 155 29.27 -25.62 -10.07
CA PHE A 155 30.71 -25.72 -10.32
C PHE A 155 31.03 -26.43 -11.65
N SER A 156 30.19 -27.38 -12.06
CA SER A 156 30.29 -28.06 -13.36
C SER A 156 30.17 -27.12 -14.56
N ASP A 157 29.60 -25.94 -14.36
CA ASP A 157 29.35 -24.96 -15.42
C ASP A 157 30.52 -24.00 -15.59
N LEU A 158 31.56 -24.07 -14.76
CA LEU A 158 32.62 -23.06 -14.71
C LEU A 158 33.89 -23.51 -15.43
N ASN A 159 34.39 -22.66 -16.31
CA ASN A 159 35.78 -22.67 -16.75
C ASN A 159 36.62 -21.84 -15.78
N ILE A 160 37.55 -22.50 -15.09
CA ILE A 160 38.53 -21.85 -14.21
C ILE A 160 39.85 -21.79 -14.96
N LEU A 161 40.28 -20.58 -15.33
CA LEU A 161 41.43 -20.31 -16.20
C LEU A 161 42.50 -19.54 -15.43
N GLU A 162 43.76 -19.66 -15.83
CA GLU A 162 44.86 -18.84 -15.27
C GLU A 162 45.22 -17.74 -16.27
N ALA A 163 45.32 -16.49 -15.81
CA ALA A 163 45.72 -15.35 -16.62
C ALA A 163 46.59 -14.37 -15.81
N GLY A 164 47.85 -14.22 -16.20
CA GLY A 164 48.73 -13.17 -15.61
C GLY A 164 49.06 -13.35 -14.12
N GLY A 165 48.87 -14.53 -13.55
CA GLY A 165 49.00 -14.78 -12.10
C GLY A 165 47.69 -14.71 -11.32
N ASP A 166 46.60 -14.34 -12.00
CA ASP A 166 45.23 -14.32 -11.48
C ASP A 166 44.45 -15.54 -11.97
N THR A 167 43.33 -15.84 -11.30
CA THR A 167 42.36 -16.86 -11.74
C THR A 167 41.16 -16.18 -12.38
N VAL A 168 40.75 -16.62 -13.57
CA VAL A 168 39.56 -16.14 -14.27
C VAL A 168 38.48 -17.21 -14.23
N ILE A 169 37.27 -16.81 -13.84
CA ILE A 169 36.08 -17.65 -13.79
C ILE A 169 35.17 -17.25 -14.94
N GLN A 170 34.87 -18.20 -15.80
CA GLN A 170 34.03 -18.01 -16.96
C GLN A 170 32.89 -19.04 -16.95
N ASP A 171 31.71 -18.63 -17.35
CA ASP A 171 30.58 -19.52 -17.55
C ASP A 171 30.71 -20.28 -18.88
N ARG A 172 30.68 -21.62 -18.82
CA ARG A 172 30.71 -22.51 -20.00
C ARG A 172 29.45 -22.44 -20.85
N VAL A 173 28.30 -22.13 -20.26
CA VAL A 173 26.99 -22.17 -20.92
C VAL A 173 26.80 -20.92 -21.77
N THR A 174 27.10 -19.74 -21.21
CA THR A 174 26.95 -18.46 -21.90
C THR A 174 28.21 -18.05 -22.66
N GLY A 175 29.38 -18.49 -22.18
CA GLY A 175 30.69 -18.03 -22.67
C GLY A 175 31.12 -16.70 -22.06
N GLU A 176 30.33 -16.09 -21.18
CA GLU A 176 30.62 -14.82 -20.52
C GLU A 176 31.52 -15.01 -19.28
N PHE A 177 32.24 -13.96 -18.92
CA PHE A 177 33.13 -13.94 -17.77
C PHE A 177 32.36 -13.54 -16.51
N LEU A 178 32.64 -14.24 -15.41
CA LEU A 178 32.04 -13.97 -14.11
C LEU A 178 32.99 -13.11 -13.26
N ALA A 179 34.22 -13.59 -13.01
CA ALA A 179 35.14 -12.90 -12.11
C ALA A 179 36.62 -13.18 -12.39
N ILE A 180 37.48 -12.33 -11.83
CA ILE A 180 38.94 -12.43 -11.74
C ILE A 180 39.32 -12.41 -10.26
N LEU A 181 39.94 -13.50 -9.78
CA LEU A 181 40.53 -13.57 -8.45
C LEU A 181 41.98 -13.08 -8.51
N ARG A 182 42.24 -11.88 -7.98
CA ARG A 182 43.55 -11.24 -8.06
C ARG A 182 44.58 -11.93 -7.18
N GLY A 183 45.75 -12.23 -7.74
CA GLY A 183 46.85 -12.87 -7.02
C GLY A 183 46.61 -14.32 -6.60
N VAL A 184 45.46 -14.91 -6.96
CA VAL A 184 45.11 -16.29 -6.64
C VAL A 184 45.43 -17.17 -7.84
N ARG A 185 46.22 -18.23 -7.60
CA ARG A 185 46.57 -19.18 -8.65
C ARG A 185 45.42 -20.14 -8.95
N GLN A 186 45.21 -20.45 -10.22
CA GLN A 186 44.17 -21.39 -10.64
C GLN A 186 44.29 -22.74 -9.94
N SER A 187 45.51 -23.20 -9.67
CA SER A 187 45.78 -24.48 -9.01
C SER A 187 45.27 -24.58 -7.56
N SER A 188 44.97 -23.45 -6.89
CA SER A 188 44.42 -23.45 -5.53
C SER A 188 42.89 -23.40 -5.50
N ILE A 189 42.22 -23.39 -6.66
CA ILE A 189 40.77 -23.29 -6.79
C ILE A 189 40.19 -24.65 -7.19
N GLY A 190 39.29 -25.18 -6.36
CA GLY A 190 38.55 -26.41 -6.63
C GLY A 190 37.12 -26.36 -6.09
N PRO A 191 36.33 -27.44 -6.23
CA PRO A 191 34.91 -27.45 -5.85
C PRO A 191 34.64 -27.02 -4.40
N ALA A 192 35.59 -27.24 -3.49
CA ALA A 192 35.46 -26.87 -2.08
C ALA A 192 35.48 -25.36 -1.84
N ASN A 193 35.93 -24.57 -2.82
CA ASN A 193 35.92 -23.10 -2.76
C ASN A 193 34.59 -22.50 -3.23
N PHE A 194 33.60 -23.32 -3.57
CA PHE A 194 32.32 -22.86 -4.12
C PHE A 194 31.15 -23.36 -3.27
N THR A 195 30.08 -22.58 -3.20
CA THR A 195 28.84 -22.95 -2.52
C THR A 195 27.62 -22.55 -3.34
N ASN A 196 26.61 -23.43 -3.37
CA ASN A 196 25.28 -23.11 -3.89
C ASN A 196 24.28 -22.81 -2.76
N ASN A 197 24.69 -22.98 -1.50
CA ASN A 197 23.82 -22.76 -0.35
C ASN A 197 23.89 -21.31 0.13
N ILE A 198 23.62 -20.38 -0.77
CA ILE A 198 23.73 -18.93 -0.49
C ILE A 198 22.58 -18.50 0.44
N ASN A 199 21.37 -19.06 0.24
CA ASN A 199 20.17 -18.71 1.00
C ASN A 199 20.22 -19.03 2.50
N SER A 200 21.14 -19.90 2.95
CA SER A 200 21.35 -20.15 4.39
C SER A 200 22.45 -19.29 5.02
N ILE A 201 23.11 -18.46 4.20
CA ILE A 201 24.27 -17.62 4.57
C ILE A 201 23.87 -16.14 4.54
N VAL A 202 22.82 -15.77 3.79
CA VAL A 202 22.18 -14.45 3.86
C VAL A 202 21.32 -14.36 5.16
N PRO A 203 21.65 -13.46 6.11
CA PRO A 203 20.75 -13.16 7.24
C PRO A 203 19.43 -12.58 6.73
N ASN A 204 18.34 -12.81 7.47
CA ASN A 204 16.98 -12.46 7.07
C ASN A 204 16.89 -11.05 6.43
N SER A 205 16.46 -11.01 5.17
CA SER A 205 16.16 -9.78 4.45
C SER A 205 15.23 -8.87 5.27
N PRO A 206 15.37 -7.53 5.19
CA PRO A 206 14.36 -6.63 5.74
C PRO A 206 12.97 -6.98 5.15
N PRO A 207 11.88 -6.73 5.89
CA PRO A 207 10.54 -6.91 5.34
C PRO A 207 10.44 -6.11 4.04
N PRO A 208 9.98 -6.72 2.93
CA PRO A 208 9.69 -5.93 1.73
C PRO A 208 8.68 -4.84 2.09
N PRO A 209 8.55 -3.75 1.31
CA PRO A 209 7.30 -2.99 1.32
C PRO A 209 6.19 -3.98 0.94
N LEU A 210 5.44 -4.48 1.93
CA LEU A 210 4.41 -5.47 1.70
C LEU A 210 3.20 -4.80 1.07
N THR A 211 3.24 -4.67 -0.25
CA THR A 211 2.01 -4.68 -1.03
C THR A 211 1.57 -6.14 -1.13
N SER A 212 0.82 -6.61 -0.15
CA SER A 212 0.23 -7.96 -0.16
C SER A 212 -0.92 -8.04 -1.16
N ALA A 213 -1.24 -9.25 -1.62
CA ALA A 213 -2.47 -9.58 -2.33
C ALA A 213 -3.14 -10.79 -1.67
N TYR A 214 -4.44 -10.94 -1.90
CA TYR A 214 -5.20 -12.11 -1.47
C TYR A 214 -5.73 -12.85 -2.69
N ALA A 215 -5.50 -14.15 -2.73
CA ALA A 215 -6.12 -15.04 -3.70
C ALA A 215 -7.22 -15.87 -3.05
N LEU A 216 -8.29 -16.09 -3.80
CA LEU A 216 -9.30 -17.10 -3.48
C LEU A 216 -8.91 -18.42 -4.13
N THR A 217 -9.02 -19.52 -3.41
CA THR A 217 -8.81 -20.88 -3.94
C THR A 217 -10.14 -21.60 -4.20
N PRO A 218 -10.18 -22.62 -5.08
CA PRO A 218 -11.40 -23.39 -5.37
C PRO A 218 -12.05 -24.07 -4.16
N ASP A 219 -11.29 -24.35 -3.11
CA ASP A 219 -11.76 -24.95 -1.85
C ASP A 219 -12.15 -23.90 -0.80
N ASN A 220 -12.50 -22.68 -1.24
CA ASN A 220 -12.91 -21.56 -0.40
C ASN A 220 -11.86 -21.18 0.64
N ARG A 221 -10.60 -21.01 0.25
CA ARG A 221 -9.57 -20.46 1.14
C ARG A 221 -9.07 -19.12 0.63
N ILE A 222 -8.80 -18.21 1.55
CA ILE A 222 -8.13 -16.94 1.28
C ILE A 222 -6.65 -17.12 1.58
N VAL A 223 -5.83 -16.96 0.54
CA VAL A 223 -4.37 -17.08 0.60
C VAL A 223 -3.76 -15.69 0.46
N GLY A 224 -3.15 -15.18 1.52
CA GLY A 224 -2.38 -13.93 1.48
C GLY A 224 -0.95 -14.19 1.05
N PHE A 225 -0.40 -13.35 0.17
CA PHE A 225 0.99 -13.42 -0.30
C PHE A 225 1.55 -12.04 -0.64
N SER A 226 2.86 -11.93 -0.79
CA SER A 226 3.52 -10.68 -1.20
C SER A 226 3.50 -10.52 -2.73
N LEU A 227 3.15 -9.35 -3.26
CA LEU A 227 3.27 -9.11 -4.71
C LEU A 227 4.72 -9.17 -5.20
N ALA A 228 5.70 -8.83 -4.35
CA ALA A 228 7.11 -8.88 -4.67
C ALA A 228 7.68 -10.31 -4.65
N ASN A 229 7.07 -11.21 -3.88
CA ASN A 229 7.42 -12.63 -3.86
C ASN A 229 6.14 -13.48 -3.72
N PRO A 230 5.42 -13.74 -4.83
CA PRO A 230 4.10 -14.37 -4.77
C PRO A 230 4.12 -15.82 -4.30
N GLN A 231 5.29 -16.46 -4.27
CA GLN A 231 5.45 -17.82 -3.75
C GLN A 231 5.41 -17.87 -2.21
N ASN A 232 5.75 -16.76 -1.56
CA ASN A 232 5.77 -16.67 -0.11
C ASN A 232 4.34 -16.44 0.43
N VAL A 233 3.74 -17.52 0.93
CA VAL A 233 2.43 -17.48 1.57
C VAL A 233 2.54 -16.84 2.96
N ILE A 234 1.85 -15.73 3.14
CA ILE A 234 1.75 -14.98 4.40
C ILE A 234 0.61 -15.54 5.26
N SER A 235 -0.50 -15.91 4.63
CA SER A 235 -1.66 -16.50 5.31
C SER A 235 -2.38 -17.48 4.40
N ASP A 236 -3.03 -18.47 5.00
CA ASP A 236 -3.81 -19.47 4.26
C ASP A 236 -4.96 -19.94 5.16
N LEU A 237 -6.16 -19.38 4.95
CA LEU A 237 -7.29 -19.53 5.86
C LEU A 237 -8.54 -20.02 5.13
N PRO A 238 -9.25 -21.03 5.68
CA PRO A 238 -10.54 -21.43 5.13
C PRO A 238 -11.59 -20.35 5.36
N VAL A 239 -12.46 -20.13 4.37
CA VAL A 239 -13.62 -19.27 4.51
C VAL A 239 -14.72 -20.02 5.24
N THR A 240 -15.18 -19.45 6.34
CA THR A 240 -16.27 -19.96 7.19
C THR A 240 -17.47 -19.01 7.13
N GLY A 241 -18.67 -19.46 7.51
CA GLY A 241 -19.87 -18.61 7.50
C GLY A 241 -20.66 -18.58 6.17
N LEU A 242 -20.17 -19.27 5.14
CA LEU A 242 -20.93 -19.53 3.91
C LEU A 242 -22.10 -20.47 4.17
N GLN A 243 -23.17 -20.36 3.36
CA GLN A 243 -24.26 -21.36 3.42
C GLN A 243 -23.75 -22.73 2.96
N THR A 244 -24.41 -23.80 3.44
CA THR A 244 -24.00 -25.17 3.12
C THR A 244 -24.01 -25.42 1.62
N GLY A 245 -22.87 -25.85 1.08
CA GLY A 245 -22.70 -26.19 -0.34
C GLY A 245 -22.35 -25.00 -1.25
N GLU A 246 -22.14 -23.80 -0.71
CA GLU A 246 -21.71 -22.64 -1.49
C GLU A 246 -20.18 -22.61 -1.69
N SER A 247 -19.76 -22.21 -2.89
CA SER A 247 -18.37 -21.82 -3.18
C SER A 247 -18.29 -20.35 -3.56
N LEU A 248 -17.20 -19.67 -3.26
CA LEU A 248 -16.93 -18.33 -3.76
C LEU A 248 -16.44 -18.41 -5.21
N LEU A 249 -16.86 -17.44 -6.02
CA LEU A 249 -16.57 -17.34 -7.45
C LEU A 249 -15.58 -16.22 -7.79
N GLY A 250 -15.43 -15.23 -6.91
CA GLY A 250 -14.57 -14.07 -7.09
C GLY A 250 -14.57 -13.24 -5.82
N ILE A 251 -13.53 -12.43 -5.65
CA ILE A 251 -13.35 -11.55 -4.49
C ILE A 251 -12.80 -10.20 -4.94
N ASP A 252 -13.17 -9.13 -4.24
CA ASP A 252 -12.58 -7.80 -4.43
C ASP A 252 -12.83 -6.90 -3.21
N TYR A 253 -11.99 -5.90 -3.01
CA TYR A 253 -12.11 -4.89 -1.96
C TYR A 253 -13.03 -3.73 -2.39
N ARG A 254 -14.00 -3.39 -1.54
CA ARG A 254 -14.83 -2.20 -1.76
C ARG A 254 -14.01 -0.92 -1.46
N PRO A 255 -13.84 0.00 -2.41
CA PRO A 255 -13.01 1.19 -2.20
C PRO A 255 -13.55 2.16 -1.18
N ALA A 256 -14.87 2.18 -1.02
CA ALA A 256 -15.52 3.02 -0.02
C ALA A 256 -15.06 2.67 1.40
N ASN A 257 -14.72 1.40 1.67
CA ASN A 257 -14.55 0.92 3.03
C ASN A 257 -13.40 -0.06 3.31
N GLY A 258 -12.68 -0.49 2.26
CA GLY A 258 -11.56 -1.41 2.35
C GLY A 258 -11.92 -2.81 2.86
N ILE A 259 -13.19 -3.20 2.83
CA ILE A 259 -13.65 -4.55 3.18
C ILE A 259 -13.58 -5.46 1.95
N LEU A 260 -13.12 -6.70 2.15
CA LEU A 260 -13.11 -7.73 1.11
C LEU A 260 -14.52 -8.30 0.97
N TYR A 261 -15.04 -8.35 -0.25
CA TYR A 261 -16.30 -8.99 -0.58
C TYR A 261 -16.06 -10.22 -1.46
N GLY A 262 -16.98 -11.17 -1.41
CA GLY A 262 -16.98 -12.32 -2.30
C GLY A 262 -18.38 -12.66 -2.82
N LEU A 263 -18.46 -13.00 -4.10
CA LEU A 263 -19.67 -13.50 -4.75
C LEU A 263 -19.71 -15.03 -4.65
N SER A 264 -20.81 -15.61 -4.17
CA SER A 264 -20.97 -17.06 -4.09
C SER A 264 -21.68 -17.67 -5.30
N SER A 265 -21.47 -18.97 -5.48
CA SER A 265 -22.08 -19.84 -6.51
C SER A 265 -23.60 -19.92 -6.42
N SER A 266 -24.17 -19.45 -5.32
CA SER A 266 -25.61 -19.42 -5.06
C SER A 266 -26.17 -18.01 -5.08
N ASN A 267 -25.51 -17.09 -5.79
CA ASN A 267 -25.95 -15.71 -5.99
C ASN A 267 -26.09 -14.91 -4.68
N ARG A 268 -25.15 -15.08 -3.75
CA ARG A 268 -25.06 -14.27 -2.53
C ARG A 268 -23.79 -13.46 -2.53
N LEU A 269 -23.86 -12.31 -1.90
CA LEU A 269 -22.72 -11.48 -1.61
C LEU A 269 -22.33 -11.68 -0.14
N TYR A 270 -21.03 -11.79 0.13
CA TYR A 270 -20.46 -11.89 1.46
C TYR A 270 -19.44 -10.79 1.68
N SER A 271 -19.38 -10.23 2.88
CA SER A 271 -18.16 -9.59 3.38
C SER A 271 -17.29 -10.67 4.03
N ILE A 272 -15.98 -10.58 3.86
CA ILE A 272 -15.04 -11.60 4.29
C ILE A 272 -13.92 -10.92 5.08
N ASN A 273 -13.60 -11.46 6.25
CA ASN A 273 -12.40 -11.07 6.97
C ASN A 273 -11.21 -11.93 6.48
N PRO A 274 -10.27 -11.38 5.70
CA PRO A 274 -9.16 -12.16 5.12
C PRO A 274 -8.15 -12.67 6.17
N LYS A 275 -8.22 -12.18 7.42
CA LYS A 275 -7.34 -12.58 8.52
C LYS A 275 -7.92 -13.69 9.40
N THR A 276 -9.23 -13.89 9.37
CA THR A 276 -9.89 -14.97 10.12
C THR A 276 -10.57 -16.00 9.21
N GLY A 277 -10.82 -15.64 7.95
CA GLY A 277 -11.65 -16.40 7.03
C GLY A 277 -13.14 -16.29 7.33
N GLU A 278 -13.57 -15.50 8.31
CA GLU A 278 -14.99 -15.38 8.64
C GLU A 278 -15.73 -14.56 7.58
N ALA A 279 -16.78 -15.14 6.99
CA ALA A 279 -17.65 -14.49 6.03
C ALA A 279 -19.03 -14.21 6.64
N SER A 280 -19.55 -13.00 6.40
CA SER A 280 -20.89 -12.57 6.77
C SER A 280 -21.70 -12.25 5.53
N GLN A 281 -22.91 -12.79 5.42
CA GLN A 281 -23.75 -12.52 4.27
C GLN A 281 -24.18 -11.05 4.25
N VAL A 282 -24.09 -10.43 3.07
CA VAL A 282 -24.58 -9.08 2.80
C VAL A 282 -26.02 -9.17 2.31
N GLY A 283 -26.92 -8.44 2.96
CA GLY A 283 -28.35 -8.54 2.73
C GLY A 283 -28.95 -9.89 3.16
N SER A 284 -30.24 -10.08 2.91
CA SER A 284 -30.99 -11.24 3.40
C SER A 284 -31.27 -12.33 2.36
N GLY A 285 -31.05 -12.06 1.07
CA GLY A 285 -31.50 -12.93 -0.04
C GLY A 285 -30.42 -13.33 -1.04
N GLN A 286 -30.76 -14.30 -1.89
CA GLN A 286 -30.06 -14.56 -3.15
C GLN A 286 -30.64 -13.61 -4.20
N PHE A 287 -29.81 -13.06 -5.10
CA PHE A 287 -30.37 -12.34 -6.24
C PHE A 287 -30.94 -13.32 -7.27
N ALA A 288 -32.08 -12.95 -7.87
CA ALA A 288 -32.98 -13.87 -8.55
C ALA A 288 -32.50 -14.36 -9.94
N VAL A 289 -31.50 -13.71 -10.53
CA VAL A 289 -31.02 -14.08 -11.88
C VAL A 289 -29.92 -15.12 -11.77
N SER A 290 -30.12 -16.30 -12.38
CA SER A 290 -29.13 -17.37 -12.40
C SER A 290 -27.86 -16.96 -13.15
N LEU A 291 -26.70 -17.16 -12.52
CA LEU A 291 -25.41 -17.09 -13.18
C LEU A 291 -25.11 -18.43 -13.86
N THR A 292 -24.62 -18.36 -15.10
CA THR A 292 -24.05 -19.53 -15.77
C THR A 292 -22.78 -19.92 -15.03
N PRO A 293 -22.61 -21.21 -14.66
CA PRO A 293 -21.38 -21.67 -14.01
C PRO A 293 -20.14 -21.34 -14.84
N GLY A 294 -19.07 -20.89 -14.17
CA GLY A 294 -17.82 -20.53 -14.81
C GLY A 294 -17.02 -19.52 -13.97
N ALA A 295 -15.83 -19.16 -14.43
CA ALA A 295 -15.02 -18.12 -13.82
C ALA A 295 -15.73 -16.76 -13.89
N VAL A 296 -15.54 -15.95 -12.85
CA VAL A 296 -16.17 -14.64 -12.70
C VAL A 296 -15.11 -13.58 -12.42
N GLY A 297 -15.06 -12.56 -13.28
CA GLY A 297 -14.43 -11.29 -12.93
C GLY A 297 -15.37 -10.52 -12.02
N PHE A 298 -14.89 -10.06 -10.88
CA PHE A 298 -15.67 -9.41 -9.83
C PHE A 298 -14.88 -8.22 -9.32
N ASP A 299 -15.44 -7.01 -9.44
CA ASP A 299 -14.68 -5.79 -9.14
C ASP A 299 -15.58 -4.61 -8.77
N PHE A 300 -15.15 -3.74 -7.87
CA PHE A 300 -15.91 -2.57 -7.45
C PHE A 300 -15.69 -1.37 -8.35
N ASN A 301 -16.79 -0.80 -8.85
CA ASN A 301 -16.77 0.52 -9.46
C ASN A 301 -16.72 1.61 -8.38
N PRO A 302 -15.62 2.37 -8.25
CA PRO A 302 -15.46 3.35 -7.18
C PRO A 302 -16.33 4.61 -7.37
N THR A 303 -16.75 4.93 -8.61
CA THR A 303 -17.49 6.17 -8.91
C THR A 303 -18.96 6.10 -8.55
N VAL A 304 -19.58 4.94 -8.74
CA VAL A 304 -21.02 4.72 -8.45
C VAL A 304 -21.24 3.79 -7.28
N ASP A 305 -20.16 3.29 -6.69
CA ASP A 305 -20.15 2.33 -5.59
C ASP A 305 -21.08 1.13 -5.90
N ARG A 306 -20.74 0.44 -6.98
CA ARG A 306 -21.43 -0.77 -7.44
C ARG A 306 -20.43 -1.84 -7.77
N ILE A 307 -20.78 -3.07 -7.45
CA ILE A 307 -19.96 -4.23 -7.81
C ILE A 307 -20.29 -4.60 -9.23
N ARG A 308 -19.29 -4.65 -10.10
CA ARG A 308 -19.37 -5.27 -11.42
C ARG A 308 -19.07 -6.75 -11.28
N PHE A 309 -19.79 -7.56 -12.05
CA PHE A 309 -19.32 -8.88 -12.38
C PHE A 309 -19.47 -9.16 -13.87
N VAL A 310 -18.53 -9.93 -14.40
CA VAL A 310 -18.56 -10.52 -15.74
C VAL A 310 -18.18 -11.99 -15.64
N ASN A 311 -18.69 -12.83 -16.53
CA ASN A 311 -18.33 -14.24 -16.51
C ASN A 311 -17.99 -14.81 -17.88
N GLN A 312 -17.47 -16.04 -17.87
CA GLN A 312 -17.05 -16.76 -19.06
C GLN A 312 -18.17 -16.98 -20.10
N ALA A 313 -19.44 -16.91 -19.68
CA ALA A 313 -20.59 -16.97 -20.59
C ALA A 313 -20.91 -15.62 -21.27
N GLY A 314 -20.13 -14.58 -20.97
CA GLY A 314 -20.34 -13.21 -21.44
C GLY A 314 -21.44 -12.47 -20.69
N GLN A 315 -21.93 -12.99 -19.56
CA GLN A 315 -22.89 -12.26 -18.72
C GLN A 315 -22.19 -11.08 -18.06
N ASN A 316 -22.95 -9.99 -17.86
CA ASN A 316 -22.48 -8.74 -17.28
C ASN A 316 -23.55 -8.23 -16.32
N GLY A 317 -23.18 -7.78 -15.14
CA GLY A 317 -24.16 -7.27 -14.18
C GLY A 317 -23.55 -6.39 -13.11
N ARG A 318 -24.44 -5.75 -12.35
CA ARG A 318 -24.07 -4.89 -11.23
C ARG A 318 -24.81 -5.30 -9.97
N LEU A 319 -24.11 -5.36 -8.83
CA LEU A 319 -24.73 -5.55 -7.52
C LEU A 319 -24.65 -4.26 -6.71
N ASN A 320 -25.66 -4.03 -5.88
CA ASN A 320 -25.61 -3.04 -4.82
C ASN A 320 -24.84 -3.64 -3.62
N PRO A 321 -23.75 -3.00 -3.18
CA PRO A 321 -22.85 -3.57 -2.18
C PRO A 321 -23.42 -3.57 -0.75
N ASP A 322 -24.46 -2.79 -0.46
CA ASP A 322 -25.07 -2.74 0.87
C ASP A 322 -26.18 -3.77 1.04
N THR A 323 -26.86 -4.12 -0.06
CA THR A 323 -28.02 -5.02 -0.05
C THR A 323 -27.75 -6.39 -0.66
N GLY A 324 -26.64 -6.55 -1.40
CA GLY A 324 -26.36 -7.74 -2.21
C GLY A 324 -27.30 -7.94 -3.39
N GLY A 325 -28.24 -7.00 -3.62
CA GLY A 325 -29.23 -7.09 -4.69
C GLY A 325 -28.67 -6.70 -6.05
N LEU A 326 -29.19 -7.33 -7.11
CA LEU A 326 -28.86 -6.98 -8.49
C LEU A 326 -29.46 -5.61 -8.86
N VAL A 327 -28.65 -4.76 -9.50
CA VAL A 327 -29.08 -3.47 -10.06
C VAL A 327 -29.74 -3.72 -11.39
N ASP A 328 -30.98 -3.27 -11.52
CA ASP A 328 -31.77 -3.47 -12.74
C ASP A 328 -31.23 -2.63 -13.91
N PHE A 329 -31.04 -3.27 -15.06
CA PHE A 329 -30.55 -2.62 -16.28
C PHE A 329 -31.62 -1.72 -16.91
N ASP A 330 -32.86 -2.18 -16.97
CA ASP A 330 -33.98 -1.47 -17.59
C ASP A 330 -35.18 -1.41 -16.65
N THR A 331 -35.27 -0.33 -15.88
CA THR A 331 -36.33 -0.11 -14.90
C THR A 331 -37.73 0.01 -15.51
N LEU A 332 -37.85 0.05 -16.84
CA LEU A 332 -39.14 0.07 -17.55
C LEU A 332 -39.63 -1.34 -17.94
N ALA A 333 -38.74 -2.33 -17.94
CA ALA A 333 -39.08 -3.73 -18.17
C ALA A 333 -39.52 -4.42 -16.87
N ALA A 334 -40.32 -5.47 -16.99
CA ALA A 334 -40.81 -6.21 -15.82
C ALA A 334 -39.74 -7.17 -15.28
N GLY A 335 -39.48 -7.10 -13.97
CA GLY A 335 -38.50 -7.93 -13.26
C GLY A 335 -37.21 -7.18 -12.96
N ILE A 336 -36.16 -7.89 -12.52
CA ILE A 336 -34.80 -7.35 -12.41
C ILE A 336 -33.94 -8.06 -13.46
N GLN A 337 -33.20 -7.30 -14.28
CA GLN A 337 -32.35 -7.86 -15.34
C GLN A 337 -30.87 -7.59 -15.13
N LEU A 338 -30.04 -8.45 -15.74
CA LEU A 338 -28.62 -8.20 -15.94
C LEU A 338 -28.40 -7.05 -16.92
N ASP A 339 -27.19 -6.48 -16.89
CA ASP A 339 -26.73 -5.59 -17.94
C ASP A 339 -26.57 -6.37 -19.26
N ARG A 340 -26.39 -5.65 -20.38
CA ARG A 340 -26.22 -6.32 -21.67
C ARG A 340 -24.95 -7.17 -21.68
N ASN A 341 -25.07 -8.37 -22.25
CA ASN A 341 -23.96 -9.30 -22.44
C ASN A 341 -22.78 -8.64 -23.17
N LEU A 342 -21.60 -9.16 -22.90
CA LEU A 342 -20.36 -8.70 -23.51
C LEU A 342 -20.39 -8.87 -25.02
N VAL A 343 -19.96 -7.83 -25.74
CA VAL A 343 -19.89 -7.81 -27.20
C VAL A 343 -18.75 -6.89 -27.64
N TYR A 344 -17.94 -7.34 -28.60
CA TYR A 344 -16.92 -6.46 -29.19
C TYR A 344 -17.55 -5.30 -29.96
N ALA A 345 -16.91 -4.13 -29.90
CA ALA A 345 -17.31 -2.95 -30.66
C ALA A 345 -17.32 -3.23 -32.17
N THR A 346 -18.27 -2.64 -32.87
CA THR A 346 -18.33 -2.75 -34.34
C THR A 346 -17.14 -2.01 -34.95
N GLY A 347 -16.33 -2.69 -35.77
CA GLY A 347 -15.18 -2.09 -36.44
C GLY A 347 -13.91 -2.00 -35.57
N ASP A 348 -13.82 -2.79 -34.50
CA ASP A 348 -12.58 -2.98 -33.73
C ASP A 348 -11.50 -3.63 -34.61
N SER A 349 -10.72 -2.80 -35.31
CA SER A 349 -9.68 -3.26 -36.25
C SER A 349 -8.44 -3.85 -35.59
N LEU A 350 -8.19 -3.54 -34.30
CA LEU A 350 -7.10 -4.14 -33.54
C LEU A 350 -7.40 -5.63 -33.30
N ARG A 351 -8.65 -5.97 -32.97
CA ARG A 351 -9.11 -7.36 -32.95
C ARG A 351 -8.82 -8.08 -34.27
N ASP A 352 -9.11 -7.44 -35.41
CA ASP A 352 -8.93 -8.06 -36.74
C ASP A 352 -7.45 -8.29 -37.10
N SER A 353 -6.52 -7.51 -36.51
CA SER A 353 -5.08 -7.65 -36.74
C SER A 353 -4.44 -8.84 -36.02
N PHE A 354 -5.09 -9.39 -34.99
CA PHE A 354 -4.64 -10.57 -34.23
C PHE A 354 -5.36 -11.88 -34.62
N ALA A 355 -6.08 -11.87 -35.75
CA ALA A 355 -7.04 -12.88 -36.22
C ALA A 355 -6.58 -14.34 -36.36
N SER A 356 -5.29 -14.67 -36.12
CA SER A 356 -4.80 -16.06 -36.22
C SER A 356 -5.06 -16.93 -34.97
N ARG A 357 -5.60 -16.37 -33.88
CA ARG A 357 -5.85 -17.08 -32.60
C ARG A 357 -7.35 -17.26 -32.27
N ASN A 358 -8.14 -17.80 -33.21
CA ASN A 358 -9.54 -18.22 -33.01
C ASN A 358 -10.55 -17.13 -32.56
N PHE A 359 -10.65 -16.03 -33.29
CA PHE A 359 -11.69 -15.02 -33.03
C PHE A 359 -12.97 -15.27 -33.81
N GLY A 360 -13.75 -16.26 -33.37
CA GLY A 360 -15.09 -16.58 -33.88
C GLY A 360 -16.14 -16.88 -32.80
N SER A 361 -15.76 -16.87 -31.52
CA SER A 361 -16.67 -17.08 -30.38
C SER A 361 -17.10 -15.75 -29.74
N SER A 362 -18.22 -15.78 -29.02
CA SER A 362 -18.61 -14.69 -28.12
C SER A 362 -17.51 -14.43 -27.08
N PRO A 363 -17.28 -13.16 -26.67
CA PRO A 363 -16.29 -12.84 -25.63
C PRO A 363 -16.58 -13.58 -24.32
N ALA A 364 -15.52 -14.04 -23.66
CA ALA A 364 -15.57 -14.69 -22.35
C ALA A 364 -14.74 -13.86 -21.35
N GLY A 365 -15.33 -12.75 -20.89
CA GLY A 365 -14.70 -11.89 -19.89
C GLY A 365 -14.65 -12.58 -18.53
N VAL A 366 -13.46 -12.70 -17.95
CA VAL A 366 -13.23 -13.47 -16.71
C VAL A 366 -12.32 -12.76 -15.70
N GLY A 367 -11.69 -11.65 -16.10
CA GLY A 367 -11.08 -10.69 -15.18
C GLY A 367 -11.69 -9.32 -15.40
N ALA A 368 -11.97 -8.57 -14.34
CA ALA A 368 -12.50 -7.21 -14.40
C ALA A 368 -11.75 -6.34 -13.38
N GLY A 369 -11.41 -5.11 -13.73
CA GLY A 369 -10.69 -4.19 -12.85
C GLY A 369 -10.98 -2.73 -13.20
N TYR A 370 -11.32 -1.92 -12.21
CA TYR A 370 -11.54 -0.49 -12.33
C TYR A 370 -10.29 0.31 -11.90
N VAL A 371 -9.89 1.29 -12.72
CA VAL A 371 -8.88 2.29 -12.33
C VAL A 371 -9.46 3.34 -11.38
N ASN A 372 -8.61 4.15 -10.75
CA ASN A 372 -8.97 5.11 -9.70
C ASN A 372 -9.70 4.42 -8.54
N ASN A 373 -9.15 3.29 -8.09
CA ASN A 373 -9.75 2.38 -7.12
C ASN A 373 -9.69 2.94 -5.68
N PHE A 374 -10.40 4.03 -5.42
CA PHE A 374 -10.46 4.71 -4.12
C PHE A 374 -11.83 5.32 -3.83
N ALA A 375 -12.14 5.52 -2.55
CA ALA A 375 -13.38 6.13 -2.09
C ALA A 375 -13.57 7.54 -2.71
N GLY A 376 -14.76 7.77 -3.29
CA GLY A 376 -15.11 9.08 -3.85
C GLY A 376 -14.46 9.41 -5.19
N ALA A 377 -13.89 8.44 -5.90
CA ALA A 377 -13.36 8.65 -7.25
C ALA A 377 -14.41 9.31 -8.15
N THR A 378 -14.00 10.37 -8.87
CA THR A 378 -14.91 11.14 -9.75
C THR A 378 -14.91 10.61 -11.19
N SER A 379 -13.96 9.74 -11.53
CA SER A 379 -13.88 9.06 -12.83
C SER A 379 -13.30 7.67 -12.65
N THR A 380 -13.68 6.73 -13.51
CA THR A 380 -13.10 5.39 -13.55
C THR A 380 -13.21 4.84 -14.97
N THR A 381 -12.42 3.81 -15.27
CA THR A 381 -12.45 3.05 -16.52
C THR A 381 -12.42 1.57 -16.18
N LEU A 382 -13.32 0.80 -16.81
CA LEU A 382 -13.35 -0.65 -16.64
C LEU A 382 -12.46 -1.33 -17.67
N PHE A 383 -11.53 -2.13 -17.17
CA PHE A 383 -10.74 -3.07 -17.96
C PHE A 383 -11.25 -4.49 -17.73
N VAL A 384 -11.26 -5.28 -18.79
CA VAL A 384 -11.65 -6.68 -18.76
C VAL A 384 -10.57 -7.50 -19.46
N ILE A 385 -10.27 -8.68 -18.94
CA ILE A 385 -9.47 -9.68 -19.65
C ILE A 385 -10.41 -10.70 -20.28
N ASP A 386 -10.33 -10.84 -21.60
CA ASP A 386 -11.06 -11.87 -22.36
C ASP A 386 -10.19 -13.12 -22.50
N SER A 387 -10.60 -14.18 -21.81
CA SER A 387 -9.89 -15.47 -21.80
C SER A 387 -9.89 -16.22 -23.12
N ASN A 388 -10.92 -16.04 -23.95
CA ASN A 388 -10.98 -16.73 -25.24
C ASN A 388 -9.95 -16.17 -26.22
N ALA A 389 -9.50 -14.96 -25.95
CA ALA A 389 -8.80 -14.08 -26.86
C ALA A 389 -7.36 -13.79 -26.42
N ASP A 390 -7.04 -13.99 -25.14
CA ASP A 390 -5.83 -13.52 -24.49
C ASP A 390 -5.56 -12.03 -24.76
N VAL A 391 -6.58 -11.19 -24.58
CA VAL A 391 -6.46 -9.74 -24.76
C VAL A 391 -6.97 -8.98 -23.52
N LEU A 392 -6.37 -7.82 -23.31
CA LEU A 392 -6.94 -6.77 -22.47
C LEU A 392 -7.89 -5.93 -23.31
N VAL A 393 -9.09 -5.66 -22.79
CA VAL A 393 -10.08 -4.78 -23.41
C VAL A 393 -10.53 -3.70 -22.43
N ARG A 394 -10.97 -2.56 -22.97
CA ARG A 394 -11.74 -1.55 -22.23
C ARG A 394 -13.23 -1.77 -22.47
N GLN A 395 -14.02 -1.84 -21.40
CA GLN A 395 -15.47 -1.90 -21.53
C GLN A 395 -16.07 -0.49 -21.53
N ASP A 396 -16.53 -0.03 -22.69
CA ASP A 396 -16.93 1.36 -22.91
C ASP A 396 -18.06 1.47 -23.96
N PRO A 397 -19.28 1.87 -23.58
CA PRO A 397 -19.74 2.11 -22.20
C PRO A 397 -19.99 0.79 -21.45
N PRO A 398 -19.68 0.72 -20.14
CA PRO A 398 -19.65 -0.54 -19.38
C PRO A 398 -21.00 -1.27 -19.29
N ASN A 399 -22.10 -0.54 -19.09
CA ASN A 399 -23.42 -1.16 -18.94
C ASN A 399 -23.98 -1.74 -20.24
N ASN A 400 -23.45 -1.33 -21.40
CA ASN A 400 -23.88 -1.87 -22.69
C ASN A 400 -23.11 -3.12 -23.10
N GLY A 401 -22.14 -3.58 -22.31
CA GLY A 401 -21.37 -4.78 -22.66
C GLY A 401 -20.27 -4.55 -23.69
N VAL A 402 -20.07 -3.33 -24.19
CA VAL A 402 -19.24 -3.07 -25.37
C VAL A 402 -17.75 -3.13 -25.02
N LEU A 403 -17.00 -4.02 -25.66
CA LEU A 403 -15.56 -4.21 -25.47
C LEU A 403 -14.76 -3.57 -26.62
N ASN A 404 -13.72 -2.83 -26.27
CA ASN A 404 -12.77 -2.23 -27.21
C ASN A 404 -11.38 -2.78 -26.90
N THR A 405 -10.75 -3.44 -27.87
CA THR A 405 -9.46 -4.11 -27.69
C THR A 405 -8.34 -3.09 -27.44
N ILE A 406 -7.52 -3.36 -26.42
CA ILE A 406 -6.30 -2.57 -26.13
C ILE A 406 -5.10 -3.27 -26.76
N GLY A 407 -4.93 -4.55 -26.45
CA GLY A 407 -3.88 -5.37 -27.04
C GLY A 407 -3.75 -6.74 -26.38
N PRO A 408 -2.89 -7.61 -26.94
CA PRO A 408 -2.72 -8.97 -26.48
C PRO A 408 -1.97 -9.05 -25.15
N LEU A 409 -2.33 -10.03 -24.32
CA LEU A 409 -1.59 -10.39 -23.10
C LEU A 409 -0.17 -10.86 -23.43
N GLY A 410 0.05 -11.44 -24.61
CA GLY A 410 1.35 -11.97 -25.02
C GLY A 410 1.68 -13.34 -24.41
N VAL A 411 0.79 -13.87 -23.57
CA VAL A 411 0.80 -15.24 -23.05
C VAL A 411 -0.47 -15.97 -23.51
N ASP A 412 -0.42 -17.30 -23.55
CA ASP A 412 -1.57 -18.17 -23.87
C ASP A 412 -2.12 -18.69 -22.54
N ALA A 413 -3.12 -17.99 -22.00
CA ALA A 413 -3.66 -18.26 -20.67
C ALA A 413 -4.80 -19.27 -20.79
N THR A 414 -4.60 -20.47 -20.23
CA THR A 414 -5.65 -21.51 -20.22
C THR A 414 -6.82 -21.13 -19.32
N ASN A 415 -6.57 -20.28 -18.32
CA ASN A 415 -7.59 -19.73 -17.46
C ASN A 415 -7.15 -18.37 -16.92
N ILE A 416 -8.09 -17.44 -16.76
CA ILE A 416 -7.87 -16.16 -16.09
C ILE A 416 -8.58 -16.28 -14.75
N LEU A 417 -7.79 -16.30 -13.70
CA LEU A 417 -8.22 -16.69 -12.37
C LEU A 417 -8.55 -15.49 -11.49
N GLY A 418 -8.15 -14.29 -11.91
CA GLY A 418 -8.41 -13.03 -11.23
C GLY A 418 -7.67 -11.89 -11.93
N PHE A 419 -8.20 -10.69 -11.83
CA PHE A 419 -7.59 -9.46 -12.33
C PHE A 419 -8.07 -8.35 -11.43
N ASP A 420 -7.15 -7.51 -10.97
CA ASP A 420 -7.48 -6.40 -10.09
C ASP A 420 -6.48 -5.25 -10.32
N ILE A 421 -6.95 -4.03 -10.08
CA ILE A 421 -6.23 -2.78 -10.24
C ILE A 421 -6.28 -2.00 -8.94
N ARG A 422 -5.12 -1.65 -8.40
CA ARG A 422 -4.99 -0.70 -7.29
C ARG A 422 -4.35 0.58 -7.75
N SER A 423 -4.90 1.71 -7.32
CA SER A 423 -4.33 3.03 -7.57
C SER A 423 -3.44 3.48 -6.41
N ILE A 424 -2.21 3.89 -6.69
CA ILE A 424 -1.21 4.35 -5.72
C ILE A 424 -0.56 5.63 -6.26
N GLY A 425 -0.68 6.76 -5.57
CA GLY A 425 0.04 7.98 -5.98
C GLY A 425 -0.38 8.51 -7.35
N GLY A 426 -1.58 8.17 -7.85
CA GLY A 426 -2.03 8.45 -9.22
C GLY A 426 -1.52 7.48 -10.29
N ARG A 427 -0.84 6.40 -9.90
CA ARG A 427 -0.41 5.32 -10.79
C ARG A 427 -1.26 4.07 -10.55
N GLU A 428 -1.62 3.39 -11.63
CA GLU A 428 -2.32 2.11 -11.56
C GLU A 428 -1.34 0.93 -11.46
N VAL A 429 -1.59 0.04 -10.51
CA VAL A 429 -0.96 -1.26 -10.34
C VAL A 429 -1.98 -2.31 -10.72
N ALA A 430 -1.88 -2.81 -11.95
CA ALA A 430 -2.78 -3.83 -12.48
C ALA A 430 -2.09 -5.20 -12.46
N VAL A 431 -2.69 -6.17 -11.79
CA VAL A 431 -2.17 -7.54 -11.72
C VAL A 431 -3.24 -8.55 -12.07
N ALA A 432 -2.83 -9.63 -12.71
CA ALA A 432 -3.70 -10.76 -13.02
C ALA A 432 -3.09 -12.06 -12.50
N ALA A 433 -3.98 -12.93 -12.05
CA ALA A 433 -3.70 -14.33 -11.83
C ALA A 433 -4.04 -15.09 -13.12
N LEU A 434 -3.02 -15.60 -13.81
CA LEU A 434 -3.19 -16.34 -15.06
C LEU A 434 -2.69 -17.77 -14.88
N GLU A 435 -3.44 -18.74 -15.40
CA GLU A 435 -2.95 -20.10 -15.56
C GLU A 435 -2.28 -20.23 -16.93
N VAL A 436 -0.99 -20.55 -16.95
CA VAL A 436 -0.22 -20.77 -18.19
C VAL A 436 0.47 -22.12 -18.09
N GLY A 437 0.13 -23.05 -18.98
CA GLY A 437 0.65 -24.42 -18.93
C GLY A 437 0.23 -25.19 -17.67
N GLY A 438 -0.95 -24.90 -17.11
CA GLY A 438 -1.48 -25.55 -15.91
C GLY A 438 -0.91 -25.06 -14.58
N ILE A 439 -0.16 -23.95 -14.59
CA ILE A 439 0.42 -23.35 -13.38
C ILE A 439 -0.15 -21.94 -13.19
N SER A 440 -0.67 -21.66 -12.00
CA SER A 440 -1.09 -20.31 -11.62
C SER A 440 0.11 -19.40 -11.37
N GLY A 441 0.19 -18.33 -12.15
CA GLY A 441 1.17 -17.27 -12.01
C GLY A 441 0.54 -15.91 -11.74
N LEU A 442 1.26 -15.06 -11.03
CA LEU A 442 0.97 -13.64 -10.96
C LEU A 442 1.65 -12.93 -12.12
N TYR A 443 0.92 -12.02 -12.77
CA TYR A 443 1.39 -11.24 -13.90
C TYR A 443 1.07 -9.77 -13.68
N ASN A 444 2.02 -8.89 -13.98
CA ASN A 444 1.78 -7.46 -14.12
C ASN A 444 1.14 -7.20 -15.48
N ILE A 445 0.06 -6.43 -15.52
CA ILE A 445 -0.66 -6.10 -16.76
C ILE A 445 -0.41 -4.64 -17.13
N ASN A 446 0.12 -4.40 -18.33
CA ASN A 446 0.23 -3.05 -18.86
C ASN A 446 -1.12 -2.59 -19.42
N LEU A 447 -1.80 -1.69 -18.71
CA LEU A 447 -3.13 -1.20 -19.11
C LEU A 447 -3.17 -0.44 -20.44
N SER A 448 -2.03 0.02 -20.95
CA SER A 448 -1.95 0.76 -22.22
C SER A 448 -1.71 -0.14 -23.44
N THR A 449 -1.08 -1.30 -23.25
CA THR A 449 -0.69 -2.21 -24.34
C THR A 449 -1.36 -3.59 -24.25
N GLY A 450 -1.91 -3.95 -23.09
CA GLY A 450 -2.41 -5.28 -22.77
C GLY A 450 -1.34 -6.28 -22.34
N GLN A 451 -0.05 -5.99 -22.51
CA GLN A 451 1.03 -6.96 -22.29
C GLN A 451 1.08 -7.44 -20.82
N ALA A 452 1.15 -8.76 -20.64
CA ALA A 452 1.35 -9.43 -19.36
C ALA A 452 2.83 -9.78 -19.15
N THR A 453 3.38 -9.45 -17.98
CA THR A 453 4.75 -9.79 -17.57
C THR A 453 4.71 -10.66 -16.33
N PHE A 454 5.29 -11.86 -16.41
CA PHE A 454 5.31 -12.81 -15.29
C PHE A 454 6.08 -12.25 -14.09
N ALA A 455 5.43 -12.24 -12.93
CA ALA A 455 6.00 -11.78 -11.66
C ALA A 455 6.43 -12.95 -10.75
N GLY A 456 5.76 -14.09 -10.84
CA GLY A 456 6.09 -15.27 -10.04
C GLY A 456 4.93 -16.27 -9.94
N ARG A 457 5.21 -17.47 -9.43
CA ARG A 457 4.16 -18.44 -9.10
C ARG A 457 3.44 -17.98 -7.85
N ILE A 458 2.12 -18.14 -7.80
CA ILE A 458 1.35 -17.82 -6.60
C ILE A 458 1.39 -19.02 -5.67
N ALA A 459 1.87 -18.83 -4.44
CA ALA A 459 2.14 -19.88 -3.48
C ALA A 459 2.99 -21.02 -4.10
N ASP A 460 2.54 -22.26 -3.95
CA ASP A 460 3.10 -23.48 -4.53
C ASP A 460 2.67 -23.72 -6.00
N GLY A 461 2.03 -22.74 -6.64
CA GLY A 461 1.45 -22.87 -7.98
C GLY A 461 0.04 -23.49 -8.00
N ARG A 462 -0.64 -23.55 -6.85
CA ARG A 462 -2.04 -24.02 -6.74
C ARG A 462 -3.01 -23.21 -7.61
N GLN A 463 -4.13 -23.83 -7.95
CA GLN A 463 -5.23 -23.13 -8.62
C GLN A 463 -5.86 -22.08 -7.70
N ILE A 464 -6.22 -20.95 -8.30
CA ILE A 464 -6.94 -19.85 -7.64
C ILE A 464 -8.13 -19.45 -8.50
N ASN A 465 -9.13 -18.79 -7.94
CA ASN A 465 -10.41 -18.40 -8.56
C ASN A 465 -10.73 -16.91 -8.36
N GLY A 466 -9.88 -16.17 -7.66
CA GLY A 466 -10.01 -14.73 -7.51
C GLY A 466 -8.70 -14.13 -7.03
N LEU A 467 -8.52 -12.84 -7.29
CA LEU A 467 -7.38 -12.05 -6.86
C LEU A 467 -7.91 -10.69 -6.40
N ALA A 468 -7.46 -10.23 -5.24
CA ALA A 468 -7.83 -8.92 -4.70
C ALA A 468 -6.63 -8.23 -4.05
N LEU A 469 -6.51 -6.92 -4.28
CA LEU A 469 -5.50 -6.02 -3.79
C LEU A 469 -6.07 -5.20 -2.63
N PRO A 470 -5.45 -5.24 -1.44
CA PRO A 470 -5.91 -4.43 -0.31
C PRO A 470 -5.83 -2.94 -0.61
N LEU A 471 -6.88 -2.23 -0.18
CA LEU A 471 -6.99 -0.78 -0.18
C LEU A 471 -6.79 -0.23 1.24
N PRO A 472 -6.31 1.02 1.41
CA PRO A 472 -6.21 1.66 2.72
C PRO A 472 -7.57 1.74 3.43
N THR A 473 -7.62 1.37 4.71
CA THR A 473 -8.78 1.61 5.58
C THR A 473 -8.64 2.86 6.45
N ALA A 474 -7.44 3.43 6.50
CA ALA A 474 -7.12 4.67 7.18
C ALA A 474 -6.11 5.49 6.38
N TYR A 475 -6.20 6.79 6.52
CA TYR A 475 -5.28 7.76 5.93
C TYR A 475 -4.76 8.68 7.02
N ALA A 476 -3.47 9.00 6.96
CA ALA A 476 -2.87 10.00 7.82
C ALA A 476 -2.27 11.13 6.99
N LEU A 477 -2.42 12.35 7.52
CA LEU A 477 -1.72 13.53 7.04
C LEU A 477 -0.35 13.56 7.69
N THR A 478 0.73 13.63 6.92
CA THR A 478 2.11 13.71 7.41
C THR A 478 2.87 14.82 6.69
N VAL A 479 4.09 15.10 7.12
CA VAL A 479 5.02 16.01 6.44
C VAL A 479 6.30 15.27 6.13
N ARG A 480 6.78 15.37 4.89
CA ARG A 480 8.12 14.95 4.50
C ARG A 480 8.76 16.08 3.70
N ASN A 481 9.97 16.47 4.07
CA ASN A 481 10.75 17.54 3.40
C ASN A 481 9.98 18.87 3.29
N GLY A 482 9.21 19.21 4.32
CA GLY A 482 8.42 20.46 4.39
C GLY A 482 7.14 20.47 3.54
N ALA A 483 6.80 19.37 2.87
CA ALA A 483 5.57 19.22 2.09
C ALA A 483 4.61 18.26 2.78
N ASP A 484 3.31 18.60 2.78
CA ASP A 484 2.28 17.71 3.28
C ASP A 484 2.12 16.48 2.37
N ARG A 485 1.85 15.33 2.97
CA ARG A 485 1.60 14.07 2.27
C ARG A 485 0.41 13.35 2.89
N ILE A 486 -0.32 12.61 2.08
CA ILE A 486 -1.39 11.71 2.50
C ILE A 486 -0.85 10.28 2.38
N VAL A 487 -0.74 9.60 3.51
CA VAL A 487 -0.31 8.19 3.56
C VAL A 487 -1.50 7.31 3.91
N GLY A 488 -1.76 6.28 3.11
CA GLY A 488 -2.82 5.31 3.36
C GLY A 488 -2.25 4.02 3.94
N PHE A 489 -2.94 3.41 4.90
CA PHE A 489 -2.57 2.14 5.50
C PHE A 489 -3.81 1.39 5.99
N ASN A 490 -3.61 0.14 6.42
CA ASN A 490 -4.64 -0.64 7.07
C ASN A 490 -4.46 -0.61 8.58
N GLU A 491 -5.54 -0.35 9.33
CA GLU A 491 -5.50 -0.23 10.80
C GLU A 491 -4.96 -1.47 11.50
N SER A 492 -5.13 -2.62 10.86
CA SER A 492 -4.67 -3.91 11.38
C SER A 492 -3.22 -4.23 11.03
N ALA A 493 -2.56 -3.38 10.26
CA ALA A 493 -1.14 -3.42 9.92
C ALA A 493 -0.63 -1.99 9.62
N PRO A 494 -0.71 -1.05 10.60
CA PRO A 494 -0.50 0.38 10.36
C PRO A 494 0.92 0.72 9.90
N ARG A 495 1.88 -0.18 10.15
CA ARG A 495 3.27 -0.06 9.70
C ARG A 495 3.42 -0.17 8.18
N ASN A 496 2.52 -0.90 7.51
CA ASN A 496 2.58 -1.13 6.08
C ASN A 496 1.75 -0.07 5.35
N LEU A 497 2.43 0.95 4.81
CA LEU A 497 1.76 1.92 3.97
C LEU A 497 1.36 1.28 2.63
N LEU A 498 0.13 1.52 2.23
CA LEU A 498 -0.44 1.14 0.95
C LEU A 498 -0.43 2.30 -0.06
N SER A 499 -0.32 3.54 0.41
CA SER A 499 -0.11 4.72 -0.42
C SER A 499 0.70 5.79 0.30
N ASP A 500 1.39 6.64 -0.48
CA ASP A 500 2.15 7.79 0.02
C ASP A 500 2.15 8.90 -1.06
N ALA A 501 1.17 9.80 -1.00
CA ALA A 501 0.93 10.82 -2.02
C ALA A 501 1.34 12.22 -1.53
N ALA A 502 2.11 12.94 -2.34
CA ALA A 502 2.43 14.34 -2.04
C ALA A 502 1.20 15.23 -2.28
N VAL A 503 0.89 16.12 -1.33
CA VAL A 503 -0.21 17.06 -1.49
C VAL A 503 0.18 18.15 -2.47
N THR A 504 -0.66 18.38 -3.46
CA THR A 504 -0.48 19.42 -4.49
C THR A 504 -1.74 20.29 -4.57
N GLY A 505 -1.65 21.48 -5.18
CA GLY A 505 -2.83 22.35 -5.40
C GLY A 505 -3.22 23.25 -4.22
N LEU A 506 -2.47 23.23 -3.13
CA LEU A 506 -2.57 24.24 -2.06
C LEU A 506 -2.10 25.62 -2.54
N GLN A 507 -2.52 26.69 -1.87
CA GLN A 507 -1.99 28.02 -2.16
C GLN A 507 -0.51 28.12 -1.73
N PRO A 508 0.30 28.99 -2.34
CA PRO A 508 1.70 29.14 -1.97
C PRO A 508 1.89 29.45 -0.48
N GLY A 509 2.71 28.65 0.20
CA GLY A 509 3.00 28.79 1.63
C GLY A 509 1.94 28.22 2.57
N GLU A 510 0.89 27.58 2.04
CA GLU A 510 -0.15 26.92 2.82
C GLU A 510 0.18 25.45 3.08
N SER A 511 -0.24 24.97 4.25
CA SER A 511 -0.16 23.56 4.67
C SER A 511 -1.52 23.10 5.20
N LEU A 512 -1.75 21.79 5.28
CA LEU A 512 -2.92 21.21 5.92
C LEU A 512 -2.72 21.08 7.43
N LEU A 513 -3.82 21.23 8.16
CA LEU A 513 -3.92 21.17 9.62
C LEU A 513 -4.67 19.94 10.15
N GLY A 514 -5.53 19.34 9.31
CA GLY A 514 -6.35 18.19 9.65
C GLY A 514 -7.08 17.69 8.41
N ILE A 515 -7.51 16.42 8.43
CA ILE A 515 -8.20 15.76 7.33
C ILE A 515 -9.34 14.89 7.85
N ASP A 516 -10.40 14.74 7.07
CA ASP A 516 -11.50 13.79 7.36
C ASP A 516 -12.34 13.48 6.11
N PHE A 517 -12.98 12.30 6.07
CA PHE A 517 -13.88 11.88 5.01
C PHE A 517 -15.30 12.39 5.25
N ARG A 518 -15.90 12.99 4.22
CA ARG A 518 -17.30 13.43 4.27
C ARG A 518 -18.26 12.25 4.12
N PRO A 519 -19.12 11.96 5.10
CA PRO A 519 -20.06 10.82 5.06
C PRO A 519 -20.99 10.82 3.87
N ALA A 520 -21.39 12.01 3.41
CA ALA A 520 -22.37 12.17 2.36
C ALA A 520 -21.87 11.76 0.96
N ASN A 521 -20.55 11.79 0.71
CA ASN A 521 -19.99 11.53 -0.62
C ASN A 521 -18.66 10.76 -0.64
N GLY A 522 -18.08 10.47 0.52
CA GLY A 522 -16.83 9.72 0.65
C GLY A 522 -15.58 10.46 0.16
N LEU A 523 -15.64 11.77 -0.06
CA LEU A 523 -14.47 12.58 -0.40
C LEU A 523 -13.68 12.93 0.86
N LEU A 524 -12.34 12.89 0.77
CA LEU A 524 -11.45 13.41 1.80
C LEU A 524 -11.42 14.94 1.72
N TYR A 525 -11.54 15.60 2.85
CA TYR A 525 -11.36 17.04 2.98
C TYR A 525 -10.18 17.34 3.89
N GLY A 526 -9.57 18.51 3.70
CA GLY A 526 -8.53 19.03 4.58
C GLY A 526 -8.66 20.51 4.87
N LEU A 527 -8.29 20.90 6.08
CA LEU A 527 -8.26 22.30 6.53
C LEU A 527 -6.89 22.91 6.26
N GLY A 528 -6.82 23.95 5.44
CA GLY A 528 -5.60 24.70 5.17
C GLY A 528 -5.26 25.72 6.26
N SER A 529 -3.97 25.93 6.49
CA SER A 529 -3.41 26.86 7.47
C SER A 529 -3.70 28.33 7.18
N SER A 530 -4.17 28.63 5.96
CA SER A 530 -4.60 29.97 5.56
C SER A 530 -6.12 30.11 5.50
N ASN A 531 -6.85 29.35 6.34
CA ASN A 531 -8.31 29.41 6.49
C ASN A 531 -9.07 29.02 5.21
N ARG A 532 -8.62 27.98 4.52
CA ARG A 532 -9.28 27.42 3.34
C ARG A 532 -9.67 25.98 3.58
N LEU A 533 -10.73 25.55 2.92
CA LEU A 533 -11.12 24.16 2.88
C LEU A 533 -10.70 23.58 1.53
N TYR A 534 -10.19 22.35 1.54
CA TYR A 534 -9.80 21.60 0.34
C TYR A 534 -10.54 20.29 0.29
N ALA A 535 -10.98 19.89 -0.91
CA ALA A 535 -11.27 18.51 -1.24
C ALA A 535 -9.97 17.89 -1.78
N ILE A 536 -9.59 16.73 -1.28
CA ILE A 536 -8.31 16.09 -1.56
C ILE A 536 -8.58 14.71 -2.15
N ASP A 537 -7.90 14.39 -3.24
CA ASP A 537 -7.83 13.02 -3.72
C ASP A 537 -6.81 12.25 -2.84
N PRO A 538 -7.24 11.24 -2.08
CA PRO A 538 -6.38 10.53 -1.14
C PRO A 538 -5.32 9.65 -1.82
N VAL A 539 -5.48 9.35 -3.12
CA VAL A 539 -4.55 8.54 -3.90
C VAL A 539 -3.51 9.42 -4.57
N THR A 540 -3.89 10.54 -5.17
CA THR A 540 -2.96 11.42 -5.89
C THR A 540 -2.38 12.54 -5.03
N GLY A 541 -3.05 12.89 -3.92
CA GLY A 541 -2.75 14.07 -3.12
C GLY A 541 -3.19 15.38 -3.79
N ALA A 542 -3.89 15.34 -4.92
CA ALA A 542 -4.37 16.55 -5.58
C ALA A 542 -5.47 17.23 -4.75
N ALA A 543 -5.20 18.44 -4.26
CA ALA A 543 -6.13 19.26 -3.50
C ALA A 543 -6.78 20.31 -4.39
N SER A 544 -8.11 20.41 -4.32
CA SER A 544 -8.91 21.45 -4.95
C SER A 544 -9.57 22.30 -3.88
N GLN A 545 -9.40 23.62 -3.95
CA GLN A 545 -10.04 24.52 -2.99
C GLN A 545 -11.57 24.43 -3.10
N VAL A 546 -12.24 24.33 -1.96
CA VAL A 546 -13.68 24.44 -1.83
C VAL A 546 -14.06 25.90 -1.58
N GLY A 547 -15.03 26.40 -2.33
CA GLY A 547 -15.44 27.80 -2.27
C GLY A 547 -14.48 28.76 -2.96
N SER A 548 -14.74 30.07 -2.82
CA SER A 548 -14.02 31.11 -3.57
C SER A 548 -12.90 31.82 -2.80
N GLY A 549 -12.74 31.56 -1.50
CA GLY A 549 -11.82 32.36 -0.66
C GLY A 549 -11.52 31.76 0.70
N GLN A 550 -10.72 32.50 1.47
CA GLN A 550 -10.47 32.23 2.88
C GLN A 550 -11.72 32.59 3.70
N PHE A 551 -12.03 31.82 4.75
CA PHE A 551 -13.04 32.26 5.70
C PHE A 551 -12.47 33.33 6.65
N ALA A 552 -13.35 34.24 7.09
CA ALA A 552 -12.96 35.53 7.66
C ALA A 552 -12.34 35.47 9.07
N VAL A 553 -12.65 34.45 9.87
CA VAL A 553 -12.12 34.32 11.23
C VAL A 553 -10.80 33.53 11.18
N PRO A 554 -9.66 34.12 11.59
CA PRO A 554 -8.38 33.41 11.56
C PRO A 554 -8.33 32.24 12.55
N LEU A 555 -7.76 31.13 12.08
CA LEU A 555 -7.33 30.05 12.96
C LEU A 555 -6.09 30.47 13.75
N THR A 556 -6.11 30.19 15.05
CA THR A 556 -4.91 30.24 15.89
C THR A 556 -4.07 29.02 15.55
N PRO A 557 -2.75 29.17 15.36
CA PRO A 557 -1.85 28.04 15.14
C PRO A 557 -1.95 27.00 16.27
N GLY A 558 -1.86 25.72 15.92
CA GLY A 558 -1.93 24.59 16.85
C GLY A 558 -2.48 23.33 16.16
N ALA A 559 -2.43 22.18 16.84
CA ALA A 559 -3.10 20.98 16.36
C ALA A 559 -4.61 21.21 16.24
N VAL A 560 -5.24 20.58 15.26
CA VAL A 560 -6.67 20.76 14.97
C VAL A 560 -7.36 19.41 14.87
N GLY A 561 -8.34 19.18 15.74
CA GLY A 561 -9.35 18.14 15.52
C GLY A 561 -10.27 18.60 14.39
N PHE A 562 -10.48 17.77 13.38
CA PHE A 562 -11.23 18.11 12.17
C PHE A 562 -12.09 16.91 11.78
N ASP A 563 -13.42 17.03 11.85
CA ASP A 563 -14.31 15.87 11.72
C ASP A 563 -15.71 16.23 11.20
N PHE A 564 -16.32 15.38 10.39
CA PHE A 564 -17.63 15.58 9.80
C PHE A 564 -18.76 15.16 10.73
N ASN A 565 -19.70 16.08 10.96
CA ASN A 565 -20.97 15.72 11.56
C ASN A 565 -21.89 15.07 10.50
N PRO A 566 -22.20 13.76 10.60
CA PRO A 566 -22.94 13.04 9.58
C PRO A 566 -24.43 13.43 9.50
N THR A 567 -24.97 14.08 10.53
CA THR A 567 -26.42 14.42 10.60
C THR A 567 -26.76 15.77 9.97
N VAL A 568 -25.90 16.77 10.15
CA VAL A 568 -26.12 18.13 9.62
C VAL A 568 -25.18 18.46 8.47
N ASP A 569 -24.26 17.55 8.14
CA ASP A 569 -23.30 17.66 7.05
C ASP A 569 -22.48 18.96 7.17
N ARG A 570 -21.80 19.09 8.31
CA ARG A 570 -20.91 20.21 8.64
C ARG A 570 -19.61 19.67 9.19
N ILE A 571 -18.52 20.35 8.89
CA ILE A 571 -17.21 19.98 9.41
C ILE A 571 -16.98 20.73 10.70
N ARG A 572 -16.74 20.02 11.79
CA ARG A 572 -16.29 20.56 13.07
C ARG A 572 -14.78 20.76 13.00
N PHE A 573 -14.30 21.86 13.55
CA PHE A 573 -12.91 21.94 13.97
C PHE A 573 -12.79 22.42 15.42
N VAL A 574 -11.78 21.90 16.12
CA VAL A 574 -11.37 22.30 17.46
C VAL A 574 -9.85 22.42 17.51
N ASN A 575 -9.29 23.35 18.29
CA ASN A 575 -7.84 23.45 18.45
C ASN A 575 -7.41 23.68 19.91
N GLU A 576 -6.09 23.62 20.14
CA GLU A 576 -5.46 23.82 21.46
C GLU A 576 -5.80 25.15 22.13
N ALA A 577 -6.07 26.20 21.34
CA ALA A 577 -6.52 27.49 21.86
C ALA A 577 -7.99 27.48 22.35
N GLY A 578 -8.67 26.33 22.26
CA GLY A 578 -10.08 26.16 22.58
C GLY A 578 -11.02 26.76 21.54
N GLN A 579 -10.52 27.15 20.36
CA GLN A 579 -11.38 27.59 19.27
C GLN A 579 -12.22 26.42 18.78
N ASN A 580 -13.48 26.71 18.49
CA ASN A 580 -14.47 25.72 18.13
C ASN A 580 -15.31 26.28 17.00
N GLY A 581 -15.23 25.72 15.80
CA GLY A 581 -15.99 26.23 14.64
C GLY A 581 -16.61 25.15 13.78
N ARG A 582 -17.55 25.55 12.92
CA ARG A 582 -18.18 24.68 11.92
C ARG A 582 -17.98 25.28 10.53
N ILE A 583 -17.70 24.43 9.55
CA ILE A 583 -17.51 24.82 8.15
C ILE A 583 -18.57 24.13 7.29
N ASN A 584 -19.10 24.86 6.31
CA ASN A 584 -19.97 24.30 5.28
C ASN A 584 -19.10 23.62 4.20
N PRO A 585 -19.24 22.30 3.99
CA PRO A 585 -18.38 21.54 3.07
C PRO A 585 -18.65 21.80 1.59
N ASP A 586 -19.75 22.48 1.23
CA ASP A 586 -20.08 22.83 -0.16
C ASP A 586 -19.55 24.23 -0.52
N THR A 587 -19.52 25.14 0.43
CA THR A 587 -19.14 26.55 0.19
C THR A 587 -17.77 26.92 0.74
N GLY A 588 -17.18 26.11 1.61
CA GLY A 588 -15.93 26.42 2.32
C GLY A 588 -16.07 27.55 3.35
N ALA A 589 -17.28 28.06 3.59
CA ALA A 589 -17.53 29.15 4.51
C ALA A 589 -17.77 28.66 5.94
N LEU A 590 -17.36 29.46 6.93
CA LEU A 590 -17.74 29.25 8.32
C LEU A 590 -19.27 29.34 8.50
N VAL A 591 -19.80 28.46 9.34
CA VAL A 591 -21.18 28.51 9.83
C VAL A 591 -21.23 29.50 10.97
N ASP A 592 -22.07 30.52 10.83
CA ASP A 592 -22.26 31.52 11.87
C ASP A 592 -23.00 30.94 13.08
N PHE A 593 -22.39 31.06 14.26
CA PHE A 593 -22.98 30.61 15.52
C PHE A 593 -24.22 31.42 15.89
N ASP A 594 -24.19 32.74 15.68
CA ASP A 594 -25.26 33.65 16.06
C ASP A 594 -25.65 34.59 14.92
N THR A 595 -26.62 34.14 14.12
CA THR A 595 -27.15 34.90 12.99
C THR A 595 -27.81 36.23 13.36
N LEU A 596 -28.01 36.51 14.66
CA LEU A 596 -28.59 37.77 15.14
C LEU A 596 -27.53 38.84 15.42
N THR A 597 -26.27 38.43 15.61
CA THR A 597 -25.14 39.34 15.79
C THR A 597 -24.46 39.55 14.44
N GLY A 598 -24.31 40.81 14.01
CA GLY A 598 -23.71 41.12 12.72
C GLY A 598 -22.25 40.66 12.61
N GLY A 599 -21.95 39.82 11.61
CA GLY A 599 -20.63 39.24 11.34
C GLY A 599 -20.71 37.73 11.15
N ILE A 600 -19.58 37.04 11.07
CA ILE A 600 -19.52 35.56 11.17
C ILE A 600 -18.75 35.22 12.44
N GLN A 601 -19.34 34.40 13.32
CA GLN A 601 -18.71 34.00 14.59
C GLN A 601 -18.45 32.51 14.68
N LEU A 602 -17.39 32.14 15.40
CA LEU A 602 -17.15 30.77 15.84
C LEU A 602 -18.20 30.33 16.87
N ASP A 603 -18.32 29.03 17.07
CA ASP A 603 -19.14 28.52 18.17
C ASP A 603 -18.48 28.84 19.51
N ARG A 604 -19.25 28.71 20.59
CA ARG A 604 -18.73 28.94 21.94
C ARG A 604 -17.56 27.99 22.25
N ASN A 605 -16.57 28.52 22.96
CA ASN A 605 -15.47 27.75 23.51
C ASN A 605 -16.00 26.56 24.34
N LEU A 606 -15.20 25.50 24.39
CA LEU A 606 -15.55 24.28 25.12
C LEU A 606 -15.63 24.56 26.63
N VAL A 607 -16.63 23.97 27.30
CA VAL A 607 -16.87 24.13 28.74
C VAL A 607 -17.37 22.82 29.33
N TYR A 608 -16.83 22.41 30.48
CA TYR A 608 -17.28 21.24 31.23
C TYR A 608 -18.68 21.43 31.85
N ALA A 609 -19.42 20.33 31.98
CA ALA A 609 -20.69 20.30 32.68
C ALA A 609 -20.51 20.68 34.16
N ALA A 610 -21.47 21.43 34.71
CA ALA A 610 -21.47 21.74 36.14
C ALA A 610 -21.62 20.45 36.96
N GLY A 611 -20.68 20.19 37.86
CA GLY A 611 -20.70 19.00 38.72
C GLY A 611 -20.21 17.71 38.07
N ASP A 612 -19.42 17.79 37.00
CA ASP A 612 -18.71 16.63 36.44
C ASP A 612 -17.70 16.07 37.47
N SER A 613 -18.16 15.11 38.27
CA SER A 613 -17.36 14.51 39.35
C SER A 613 -16.24 13.59 38.84
N LEU A 614 -16.32 13.11 37.59
CA LEU A 614 -15.27 12.27 37.01
C LEU A 614 -14.06 13.14 36.65
N ARG A 615 -14.29 14.34 36.10
CA ARG A 615 -13.26 15.38 35.96
C ARG A 615 -12.52 15.60 37.28
N ASP A 616 -13.24 15.70 38.40
CA ASP A 616 -12.65 15.97 39.72
C ASP A 616 -11.85 14.77 40.28
N SER A 617 -12.08 13.55 39.77
CA SER A 617 -11.48 12.31 40.26
C SER A 617 -10.16 11.91 39.57
N PHE A 618 -9.90 12.39 38.35
CA PHE A 618 -8.70 12.06 37.56
C PHE A 618 -7.56 13.09 37.74
N ALA A 619 -7.25 13.40 39.00
CA ALA A 619 -6.49 14.57 39.45
C ALA A 619 -5.02 14.71 38.92
N SER A 620 -4.78 15.11 37.65
CA SER A 620 -3.49 15.65 37.16
C SER A 620 -3.43 17.20 37.23
N GLN A 621 -2.24 17.80 37.38
CA GLN A 621 -2.04 19.13 38.00
C GLN A 621 -2.52 20.40 37.23
N ASN A 622 -3.34 20.29 36.18
CA ASN A 622 -3.61 21.40 35.22
C ASN A 622 -5.05 21.96 35.19
N PHE A 623 -5.90 21.65 36.18
CA PHE A 623 -7.37 21.91 36.17
C PHE A 623 -7.88 23.36 36.18
N ASN A 624 -7.02 24.37 36.36
CA ASN A 624 -7.42 25.77 36.25
C ASN A 624 -7.40 26.29 34.80
N ASN A 625 -6.92 25.48 33.86
CA ASN A 625 -6.96 25.83 32.45
C ASN A 625 -8.32 25.45 31.84
N PRO A 626 -8.84 26.27 30.92
CA PRO A 626 -9.99 25.88 30.11
C PRO A 626 -9.67 24.59 29.31
N PRO A 627 -10.68 23.76 28.99
CA PRO A 627 -10.47 22.58 28.16
C PRO A 627 -9.84 22.96 26.82
N ALA A 628 -8.83 22.18 26.40
CA ALA A 628 -8.15 22.33 25.12
C ALA A 628 -8.46 21.12 24.24
N GLY A 629 -9.38 21.31 23.29
CA GLY A 629 -9.75 20.25 22.35
C GLY A 629 -8.69 20.11 21.27
N VAL A 630 -7.97 18.99 21.25
CA VAL A 630 -6.95 18.70 20.22
C VAL A 630 -7.46 17.76 19.12
N ALA A 631 -8.52 17.00 19.41
CA ALA A 631 -9.05 16.00 18.52
C ALA A 631 -10.57 15.84 18.75
N ALA A 632 -11.32 15.56 17.69
CA ALA A 632 -12.78 15.44 17.71
C ALA A 632 -13.22 14.34 16.76
N GLY A 633 -14.28 13.60 17.11
CA GLY A 633 -14.79 12.49 16.29
C GLY A 633 -16.28 12.24 16.51
N TYR A 634 -17.04 12.06 15.43
CA TYR A 634 -18.47 11.74 15.46
C TYR A 634 -18.75 10.24 15.26
N VAL A 635 -19.63 9.66 16.08
CA VAL A 635 -20.21 8.32 15.80
C VAL A 635 -21.35 8.39 14.78
N ASN A 636 -21.82 7.22 14.32
CA ASN A 636 -22.74 7.07 13.19
C ASN A 636 -22.24 7.74 11.92
N ASN A 637 -20.95 7.58 11.63
CA ASN A 637 -20.24 8.21 10.53
C ASN A 637 -20.58 7.57 9.17
N PHE A 638 -21.84 7.73 8.73
CA PHE A 638 -22.36 7.20 7.47
C PHE A 638 -23.42 8.13 6.84
N ALA A 639 -23.61 8.01 5.53
CA ALA A 639 -24.58 8.82 4.79
C ALA A 639 -26.03 8.63 5.31
N GLY A 640 -26.72 9.72 5.63
CA GLY A 640 -28.12 9.68 6.06
C GLY A 640 -28.33 9.34 7.54
N ALA A 641 -27.28 9.38 8.37
CA ALA A 641 -27.40 9.22 9.81
C ALA A 641 -28.43 10.20 10.41
N THR A 642 -29.33 9.69 11.25
CA THR A 642 -30.37 10.50 11.90
C THR A 642 -29.99 10.95 13.31
N SER A 643 -28.90 10.44 13.86
CA SER A 643 -28.35 10.80 15.17
C SER A 643 -26.83 10.65 15.16
N THR A 644 -26.15 11.41 16.02
CA THR A 644 -24.69 11.31 16.22
C THR A 644 -24.32 11.77 17.63
N THR A 645 -23.12 11.43 18.08
CA THR A 645 -22.52 11.87 19.34
C THR A 645 -21.10 12.33 19.03
N LEU A 646 -20.70 13.48 19.59
CA LEU A 646 -19.37 14.03 19.46
C LEU A 646 -18.52 13.62 20.67
N PHE A 647 -17.36 13.06 20.37
CA PHE A 647 -16.29 12.82 21.32
C PHE A 647 -15.17 13.82 21.05
N VAL A 648 -14.57 14.33 22.12
CA VAL A 648 -13.44 15.26 22.06
C VAL A 648 -12.36 14.72 22.99
N ILE A 649 -11.10 14.93 22.63
CA ILE A 649 -9.98 14.67 23.51
C ILE A 649 -9.49 16.00 24.08
N ASP A 650 -9.54 16.13 25.41
CA ASP A 650 -9.01 17.27 26.13
C ASP A 650 -7.53 17.00 26.48
N SER A 651 -6.64 17.65 25.75
CA SER A 651 -5.19 17.52 25.92
C SER A 651 -4.67 18.04 27.26
N ASN A 652 -5.37 18.99 27.89
CA ASN A 652 -4.91 19.53 29.17
C ASN A 652 -5.15 18.55 30.34
N ALA A 653 -6.13 17.68 30.19
CA ALA A 653 -6.61 16.78 31.24
C ALA A 653 -6.37 15.30 30.92
N ASP A 654 -5.85 14.96 29.73
CA ASP A 654 -5.58 13.60 29.28
C ASP A 654 -6.83 12.68 29.37
N VAL A 655 -7.99 13.24 29.01
CA VAL A 655 -9.29 12.55 29.09
C VAL A 655 -10.02 12.55 27.75
N LEU A 656 -10.79 11.49 27.55
CA LEU A 656 -11.87 11.47 26.56
C LEU A 656 -13.12 12.09 27.18
N VAL A 657 -13.75 13.01 26.45
CA VAL A 657 -15.00 13.64 26.86
C VAL A 657 -16.07 13.49 25.79
N ARG A 658 -17.33 13.50 26.21
CA ARG A 658 -18.51 13.58 25.33
C ARG A 658 -19.10 14.96 25.38
N GLN A 659 -19.33 15.58 24.22
CA GLN A 659 -20.08 16.83 24.14
C GLN A 659 -21.57 16.57 23.90
N ASP A 660 -22.42 17.07 24.81
CA ASP A 660 -23.86 16.80 24.77
C ASP A 660 -24.70 18.08 25.00
N PRO A 661 -25.51 18.51 24.00
CA PRO A 661 -25.59 18.00 22.64
C PRO A 661 -24.34 18.32 21.78
N PRO A 662 -24.08 17.60 20.68
CA PRO A 662 -22.82 17.71 19.92
C PRO A 662 -22.46 19.12 19.40
N ASN A 663 -23.45 19.98 19.14
CA ASN A 663 -23.20 21.30 18.54
C ASN A 663 -23.00 22.43 19.58
N ASN A 664 -23.79 22.43 20.65
CA ASN A 664 -23.88 23.53 21.62
C ASN A 664 -23.82 23.05 23.09
N GLY A 665 -23.38 21.80 23.28
CA GLY A 665 -23.36 21.13 24.57
C GLY A 665 -22.15 21.44 25.42
N VAL A 666 -22.20 20.93 26.65
CA VAL A 666 -21.08 20.92 27.59
C VAL A 666 -20.32 19.61 27.49
N LEU A 667 -19.05 19.62 27.90
CA LEU A 667 -18.20 18.43 27.98
C LEU A 667 -18.54 17.61 29.22
N ASN A 668 -18.68 16.30 29.05
CA ASN A 668 -18.87 15.33 30.12
C ASN A 668 -17.74 14.30 30.05
N THR A 669 -16.98 14.15 31.13
CA THR A 669 -15.82 13.26 31.19
C THR A 669 -16.24 11.80 31.12
N ILE A 670 -15.55 11.03 30.27
CA ILE A 670 -15.73 9.58 30.15
C ILE A 670 -14.68 8.87 31.00
N GLY A 671 -13.42 9.22 30.79
CA GLY A 671 -12.32 8.64 31.55
C GLY A 671 -10.96 9.04 30.99
N SER A 672 -9.91 8.69 31.73
CA SER A 672 -8.52 8.95 31.33
C SER A 672 -8.12 8.12 30.12
N LEU A 673 -7.33 8.74 29.24
CA LEU A 673 -6.73 8.09 28.08
C LEU A 673 -5.63 7.10 28.48
N GLY A 674 -4.98 7.31 29.64
CA GLY A 674 -3.79 6.54 30.05
C GLY A 674 -2.52 6.89 29.27
N VAL A 675 -2.58 7.90 28.41
CA VAL A 675 -1.49 8.49 27.63
C VAL A 675 -1.64 10.02 27.66
N ASP A 676 -0.56 10.74 27.36
CA ASP A 676 -0.58 12.20 27.25
C ASP A 676 -1.48 12.63 26.09
N GLY A 677 -2.48 13.46 26.36
CA GLY A 677 -3.43 13.94 25.37
C GLY A 677 -2.82 14.97 24.41
N SER A 678 -1.74 15.65 24.80
CA SER A 678 -0.99 16.56 23.92
C SER A 678 -0.20 15.83 22.83
N ALA A 679 0.05 14.53 23.02
CA ALA A 679 0.68 13.67 22.03
C ALA A 679 -0.28 13.23 20.89
N ILE A 680 -1.56 13.58 20.97
CA ILE A 680 -2.54 13.16 19.96
C ILE A 680 -2.48 14.08 18.75
N LEU A 681 -2.26 13.46 17.59
CA LEU A 681 -2.07 14.12 16.31
C LEU A 681 -3.30 14.00 15.40
N GLY A 682 -4.21 13.10 15.71
CA GLY A 682 -5.46 12.91 14.97
C GLY A 682 -6.34 11.90 15.68
N PHE A 683 -7.65 12.02 15.52
CA PHE A 683 -8.65 11.13 16.10
C PHE A 683 -9.84 11.09 15.17
N ASP A 684 -10.33 9.90 14.88
CA ASP A 684 -11.52 9.71 14.05
C ASP A 684 -12.24 8.42 14.47
N ILE A 685 -13.53 8.36 14.17
CA ILE A 685 -14.44 7.27 14.50
C ILE A 685 -15.14 6.79 13.23
N ARG A 686 -14.99 5.50 12.96
CA ARG A 686 -15.71 4.80 11.91
C ARG A 686 -16.84 3.95 12.49
N SER A 687 -18.02 4.05 11.89
CA SER A 687 -19.21 3.30 12.30
C SER A 687 -19.56 2.18 11.33
N SER A 688 -19.80 0.97 11.84
CA SER A 688 -20.17 -0.20 11.05
C SER A 688 -21.25 -1.03 11.74
N GLY A 689 -22.44 -1.12 11.17
CA GLY A 689 -23.50 -1.99 11.69
C GLY A 689 -23.86 -1.75 13.17
N GLY A 690 -23.71 -0.51 13.65
CA GLY A 690 -23.91 -0.13 15.06
C GLY A 690 -22.69 -0.32 15.98
N ASN A 691 -21.54 -0.75 15.45
CA ASN A 691 -20.27 -0.81 16.17
C ASN A 691 -19.38 0.37 15.79
N GLU A 692 -18.68 0.93 16.78
CA GLU A 692 -17.81 2.10 16.61
C GLU A 692 -16.33 1.70 16.73
N THR A 693 -15.53 2.05 15.74
CA THR A 693 -14.07 1.92 15.75
C THR A 693 -13.47 3.31 15.89
N ALA A 694 -13.08 3.66 17.12
CA ALA A 694 -12.43 4.94 17.41
C ALA A 694 -10.91 4.76 17.46
N LEU A 695 -10.19 5.51 16.63
CA LEU A 695 -8.75 5.44 16.50
C LEU A 695 -8.11 6.81 16.64
N ALA A 696 -6.92 6.83 17.24
CA ALA A 696 -6.10 8.03 17.35
C ALA A 696 -4.69 7.75 16.82
N ALA A 697 -4.10 8.75 16.14
CA ALA A 697 -2.67 8.80 15.91
C ALA A 697 -2.03 9.52 17.11
N ILE A 698 -1.10 8.86 17.79
CA ILE A 698 -0.46 9.38 19.01
C ILE A 698 1.06 9.27 18.86
N ASP A 699 1.77 10.36 19.09
CA ASP A 699 3.23 10.42 19.09
C ASP A 699 3.79 10.16 20.49
N VAL A 700 4.47 9.03 20.66
CA VAL A 700 5.12 8.71 21.94
C VAL A 700 6.62 8.64 21.70
N GLY A 701 7.34 9.68 22.17
CA GLY A 701 8.79 9.74 22.03
C GLY A 701 9.27 9.93 20.59
N GLY A 702 8.52 10.67 19.76
CA GLY A 702 8.86 10.94 18.36
C GLY A 702 8.40 9.85 17.38
N VAL A 703 7.67 8.85 17.87
CA VAL A 703 7.15 7.74 17.05
C VAL A 703 5.63 7.82 17.02
N SER A 704 5.09 8.21 15.88
CA SER A 704 3.64 8.23 15.63
C SER A 704 3.09 6.81 15.46
N SER A 705 2.17 6.43 16.35
CA SER A 705 1.55 5.11 16.38
C SER A 705 0.02 5.22 16.40
N LEU A 706 -0.65 4.19 15.88
CA LEU A 706 -2.09 4.06 15.91
C LEU A 706 -2.52 3.46 17.25
N TYR A 707 -3.53 4.07 17.88
CA TYR A 707 -4.15 3.61 19.12
C TYR A 707 -5.65 3.43 18.91
N ARG A 708 -6.22 2.43 19.58
CA ARG A 708 -7.66 2.27 19.75
C ARG A 708 -8.11 3.00 20.99
N ILE A 709 -9.11 3.85 20.86
CA ILE A 709 -9.72 4.57 21.98
C ILE A 709 -11.02 3.87 22.37
N ASN A 710 -11.14 3.49 23.64
CA ASN A 710 -12.37 2.91 24.14
C ASN A 710 -13.37 4.02 24.49
N LEU A 711 -14.39 4.21 23.64
CA LEU A 711 -15.41 5.26 23.82
C LEU A 711 -16.24 5.16 25.11
N THR A 712 -16.18 4.03 25.83
CA THR A 712 -16.90 3.85 27.10
C THR A 712 -16.04 4.15 28.33
N THR A 713 -14.72 3.97 28.23
CA THR A 713 -13.80 4.09 29.38
C THR A 713 -12.75 5.18 29.22
N GLY A 714 -12.56 5.71 28.00
CA GLY A 714 -11.50 6.64 27.64
C GLY A 714 -10.16 5.99 27.30
N GLN A 715 -9.90 4.75 27.74
CA GLN A 715 -8.56 4.16 27.63
C GLN A 715 -8.06 4.00 26.18
N ALA A 716 -6.81 4.41 25.96
CA ALA A 716 -6.07 4.18 24.74
C ALA A 716 -5.29 2.86 24.80
N ALA A 717 -5.34 2.08 23.73
CA ALA A 717 -4.57 0.84 23.57
C ALA A 717 -3.81 0.85 22.25
N ILE A 718 -2.50 0.64 22.30
CA ILE A 718 -1.66 0.66 21.10
C ILE A 718 -2.08 -0.44 20.11
N VAL A 719 -2.17 -0.08 18.84
CA VAL A 719 -2.39 -1.00 17.72
C VAL A 719 -1.07 -1.28 17.01
N GLY A 720 -0.27 -0.25 16.76
CA GLY A 720 1.07 -0.36 16.19
C GLY A 720 1.56 0.94 15.57
N GLN A 721 2.84 1.02 15.26
CA GLN A 721 3.47 2.15 14.57
C GLN A 721 2.82 2.41 13.21
N ILE A 722 2.62 3.69 12.84
CA ILE A 722 2.11 4.08 11.52
C ILE A 722 3.28 4.30 10.58
N GLY A 723 3.37 3.54 9.49
CA GLY A 723 4.50 3.60 8.58
C GLY A 723 5.84 3.40 9.29
N ASP A 724 6.76 4.32 9.06
CA ASP A 724 8.07 4.44 9.72
C ASP A 724 8.03 5.17 11.07
N GLY A 725 6.84 5.53 11.58
CA GLY A 725 6.69 6.34 12.78
C GLY A 725 6.85 7.85 12.57
N ARG A 726 6.93 8.32 11.31
CA ARG A 726 6.99 9.75 10.96
C ARG A 726 5.87 10.56 11.58
N ALA A 727 6.17 11.84 11.86
CA ALA A 727 5.22 12.78 12.42
C ALA A 727 3.91 12.85 11.61
N ILE A 728 2.79 12.63 12.30
CA ILE A 728 1.44 12.77 11.76
C ILE A 728 0.83 14.12 12.21
N LYS A 729 -0.14 14.63 11.45
CA LYS A 729 -0.91 15.85 11.74
C LYS A 729 -2.42 15.63 11.75
N GLY A 730 -2.87 14.46 11.30
CA GLY A 730 -4.28 14.14 11.19
C GLY A 730 -4.48 12.68 10.82
N LEU A 731 -5.64 12.15 11.16
CA LEU A 731 -6.06 10.78 10.89
C LEU A 731 -7.49 10.82 10.37
N ALA A 732 -7.77 10.07 9.31
CA ALA A 732 -9.10 9.90 8.75
C ALA A 732 -9.31 8.42 8.39
N LEU A 733 -10.43 7.86 8.78
CA LEU A 733 -10.85 6.47 8.54
C LEU A 733 -11.81 6.46 7.36
N THR A 734 -11.67 5.48 6.49
CA THR A 734 -12.62 5.31 5.38
C THR A 734 -14.02 5.00 5.93
N LEU A 735 -15.07 5.46 5.25
CA LEU A 735 -16.46 5.18 5.64
C LEU A 735 -16.81 3.70 5.40
N ILE A 736 -17.96 3.19 5.88
CA ILE A 736 -18.40 1.79 5.64
C ILE A 736 -19.66 1.69 4.79
#